data_AF-A0A0N4WRI8-F1
#
_entry.id   AF-A0A0N4WRI8-F1
#
_cell.length_a   1.000
_cell.length_b   1.000
_cell.length_c   1.000
_cell.angle_alpha   90.00
_cell.angle_beta   90.00
_cell.angle_gamma   90.00
#
_symmetry.space_group_name_H-M   'P 1'
#
loop_
_entity.id
_entity.type
_entity.pdbx_description
1 polymer ?
#
loop_
_entity_poly.entity_id
_entity_poly.type
_entity_poly.pdbx_seq_one_letter_code
_entity_poly.pdbx_strand_id
1 'polypeptide(L)'
;LLFQGGKHVDHIADQIVNIIKPLVDPNLKSGIKKVVIKNHLCTFVNALIENPAFSSQTKDVLTTSVSAFGSKCVVDAAAIKEWAERSGLIEDLTSDALAREGRPPRKSRKAAVVEDLSDIVKLEDANWAGNDDRSEECRLLITEGKSCHFGKPAPLHADGFILLDEFDTGDSAKALAVAGLEVVGRDRYGVFPIMGKLTNVSGLTEEKANSTKEINHLIRILGLKYSTDYSLPKNRKTLRYGGIIILTDQDEDGSHIKGLIINFLHTYWPQLLRNGFVQSFMTPLLKARRGSETISFYNMKEFDRWKENTPDADKFTIKYYKGLGTSTSKEAREYFSNFEKHLVQFRHEDDNDDLRIRLVFDKRRSDDRKRWISERLLARDQEVTADAPKTNDITYKEFVDNELFRYSLLDLRRSIPSVVDGLKPSQRKVIHTLLRRSSNKEIKVSQLAAAVALNEGYHHGEWRWLDFLQLSAILCFSRVQFFGISCKVLRVKWEEPITRLIFPTADDELLHYLEEENQLIEPEWYCPIIPMILINGAEGIATGWSTRVLSHDINKVIDNVRRLIEGEKFEKMTPSFSDFSGSVQEIEENRFEIRGKFSFPPSQRKNASNLCLEIVELPVGEWTNRYKQNILHPLQTKGLISGFKEYHTERQVRFVVELSKEFSIRCRRPAGRYGDLMKIFKLSSVVSTNSMVLFDSLGHLKHYTTVSDIMKEHFQVRRQKYEERKEYETKMLDAQLRRSENQVISKRF
;
A
#
# COMPACT_ATOMS: atom_id res chain seq x y z
N LEU A 1 41.47 4.43 1.12
CA LEU A 1 40.80 5.71 0.78
C LEU A 1 40.93 6.62 2.00
N LEU A 2 41.53 7.81 1.85
CA LEU A 2 41.65 8.78 2.93
C LEU A 2 40.28 9.47 3.10
N PHE A 3 39.44 8.98 4.01
CA PHE A 3 38.05 9.43 4.14
C PHE A 3 37.89 10.86 4.65
N GLN A 4 38.92 11.42 5.29
CA GLN A 4 38.90 12.77 5.85
C GLN A 4 39.83 13.76 5.10
N GLY A 5 40.45 13.35 4.00
CA GLY A 5 41.30 14.20 3.15
C GLY A 5 42.69 14.50 3.72
N GLY A 6 43.11 15.77 3.68
CA GLY A 6 44.42 16.24 4.17
C GLY A 6 45.16 17.13 3.17
N LYS A 7 46.45 17.40 3.44
CA LYS A 7 47.24 18.41 2.71
C LYS A 7 47.33 18.20 1.19
N HIS A 8 47.24 16.96 0.71
CA HIS A 8 47.23 16.62 -0.72
C HIS A 8 45.94 17.06 -1.41
N VAL A 9 44.78 16.90 -0.76
CA VAL A 9 43.48 17.36 -1.28
C VAL A 9 43.42 18.89 -1.24
N ASP A 10 43.86 19.50 -0.13
CA ASP A 10 43.88 20.95 0.00
C ASP A 10 44.80 21.60 -1.04
N HIS A 11 45.97 21.01 -1.33
CA HIS A 11 46.89 21.54 -2.33
C HIS A 11 46.29 21.63 -3.74
N ILE A 12 45.47 20.64 -4.14
CA ILE A 12 44.81 20.63 -5.46
C ILE A 12 43.58 21.54 -5.45
N ALA A 13 42.74 21.45 -4.42
CA ALA A 13 41.53 22.26 -4.30
C ALA A 13 41.87 23.77 -4.27
N ASP A 14 42.92 24.16 -3.55
CA ASP A 14 43.33 25.56 -3.47
C ASP A 14 43.88 26.09 -4.80
N GLN A 15 44.58 25.26 -5.59
CA GLN A 15 45.01 25.65 -6.94
C GLN A 15 43.82 25.93 -7.85
N ILE A 16 42.81 25.04 -7.85
CA ILE A 16 41.59 25.21 -8.65
C ILE A 16 40.81 26.46 -8.20
N VAL A 17 40.63 26.66 -6.89
CA VAL A 17 39.94 27.84 -6.34
C VAL A 17 40.66 29.14 -6.71
N ASN A 18 41.99 29.16 -6.71
CA ASN A 18 42.77 30.34 -7.10
C ASN A 18 42.67 30.66 -8.60
N ILE A 19 42.40 29.66 -9.45
CA ILE A 19 42.16 29.85 -10.89
C ILE A 19 40.74 30.36 -11.16
N ILE A 20 39.74 29.86 -10.42
CA ILE A 20 38.32 30.20 -10.62
C ILE A 20 37.96 31.55 -10.01
N LYS A 21 38.50 31.89 -8.83
CA LYS A 21 38.16 33.13 -8.11
C LYS A 21 38.30 34.41 -8.98
N PRO A 22 39.38 34.61 -9.76
CA PRO A 22 39.53 35.77 -10.65
C PRO A 22 38.51 35.84 -11.80
N LEU A 23 37.83 34.73 -12.13
CA LEU A 23 36.79 34.71 -13.17
C LEU A 23 35.43 35.17 -12.63
N VAL A 24 35.19 34.96 -11.33
CA VAL A 24 33.92 35.27 -10.65
C VAL A 24 33.95 36.65 -10.00
N ASP A 25 35.07 37.04 -9.39
CA ASP A 25 35.22 38.32 -8.66
C ASP A 25 34.86 39.57 -9.48
N PRO A 26 35.19 39.69 -10.80
CA PRO A 26 34.83 40.86 -11.60
C PRO A 26 33.31 41.10 -11.71
N ASN A 27 32.51 40.07 -11.49
CA ASN A 27 31.04 40.14 -11.56
C ASN A 27 30.41 40.52 -10.20
N LEU A 28 31.20 40.67 -9.14
CA LEU A 28 30.74 40.89 -7.77
C LEU A 28 31.37 42.14 -7.14
N LYS A 29 30.63 42.85 -6.29
CA LYS A 29 31.13 44.06 -5.62
C LYS A 29 32.07 43.77 -4.45
N SER A 30 31.80 42.70 -3.70
CA SER A 30 32.53 42.34 -2.47
C SER A 30 33.51 41.17 -2.65
N GLY A 31 33.55 40.56 -3.84
CA GLY A 31 34.34 39.36 -4.14
C GLY A 31 33.84 38.11 -3.41
N ILE A 32 34.12 36.92 -3.95
CA ILE A 32 33.65 35.66 -3.38
C ILE A 32 34.67 35.02 -2.42
N LYS A 33 34.22 34.49 -1.27
CA LYS A 33 35.12 33.79 -0.33
C LYS A 33 35.56 32.44 -0.90
N LYS A 34 36.85 32.09 -0.74
CA LYS A 34 37.43 30.81 -1.22
C LYS A 34 36.69 29.56 -0.72
N VAL A 35 36.20 29.59 0.53
CA VAL A 35 35.41 28.50 1.12
C VAL A 35 34.11 28.24 0.35
N VAL A 36 33.48 29.29 -0.18
CA VAL A 36 32.24 29.15 -0.95
C VAL A 36 32.50 28.45 -2.27
N ILE A 37 33.59 28.79 -2.96
CA ILE A 37 34.01 28.10 -4.19
C ILE A 37 34.32 26.62 -3.87
N LYS A 38 35.09 26.37 -2.79
CA LYS A 38 35.47 25.00 -2.39
C LYS A 38 34.26 24.10 -2.10
N ASN A 39 33.18 24.64 -1.52
CA ASN A 39 31.95 23.90 -1.25
C ASN A 39 31.15 23.51 -2.51
N HIS A 40 31.41 24.16 -3.65
CA HIS A 40 30.78 23.83 -4.94
C HIS A 40 31.64 22.88 -5.79
N LEU A 41 32.77 22.42 -5.27
CA LEU A 41 33.69 21.54 -5.99
C LEU A 41 33.67 20.14 -5.39
N CYS A 42 33.52 19.12 -6.24
CA CYS A 42 33.84 17.74 -5.89
C CYS A 42 35.21 17.41 -6.50
N THR A 43 36.22 17.15 -5.67
CA THR A 43 37.59 16.88 -6.13
C THR A 43 38.00 15.45 -5.81
N PHE A 44 38.35 14.68 -6.83
CA PHE A 44 38.94 13.35 -6.68
C PHE A 44 40.44 13.44 -6.88
N VAL A 45 41.22 13.04 -5.87
CA VAL A 45 42.69 13.08 -5.91
C VAL A 45 43.23 11.67 -5.71
N ASN A 46 43.98 11.18 -6.68
CA ASN A 46 44.77 9.96 -6.56
C ASN A 46 46.25 10.33 -6.72
N ALA A 47 47.06 10.12 -5.68
CA ALA A 47 48.45 10.55 -5.64
C ALA A 47 49.33 9.53 -4.92
N LEU A 48 50.59 9.44 -5.37
CA LEU A 48 51.64 8.66 -4.72
C LEU A 48 52.58 9.63 -4.00
N ILE A 49 52.68 9.49 -2.68
CA ILE A 49 53.44 10.40 -1.80
C ILE A 49 54.61 9.64 -1.20
N GLU A 50 55.82 10.16 -1.35
CA GLU A 50 57.02 9.57 -0.75
C GLU A 50 57.01 9.76 0.78
N ASN A 51 57.26 8.67 1.51
CA ASN A 51 57.34 8.65 2.98
C ASN A 51 56.19 9.43 3.68
N PRO A 52 54.92 9.02 3.51
CA PRO A 52 53.78 9.80 3.99
C PRO A 52 53.65 9.75 5.52
N ALA A 53 53.32 10.90 6.10
CA ALA A 53 52.98 11.10 7.50
C ALA A 53 51.48 11.38 7.63
N PHE A 54 50.86 10.79 8.65
CA PHE A 54 49.43 10.88 8.91
C PHE A 54 49.18 11.33 10.35
N SER A 55 47.99 11.86 10.63
CA SER A 55 47.59 12.31 11.98
C SER A 55 47.40 11.16 12.98
N SER A 56 47.14 9.95 12.50
CA SER A 56 46.84 8.77 13.31
C SER A 56 47.27 7.48 12.62
N GLN A 57 47.32 6.39 13.38
CA GLN A 57 47.61 5.04 12.86
C GLN A 57 46.56 4.55 11.85
N THR A 58 45.33 5.06 11.93
CA THR A 58 44.27 4.76 10.96
C THR A 58 44.53 5.37 9.59
N LYS A 59 45.47 6.32 9.48
CA LYS A 59 45.90 6.97 8.23
C LYS A 59 44.73 7.59 7.48
N ASP A 60 43.87 8.32 8.19
CA ASP A 60 42.67 8.95 7.61
C ASP A 60 42.89 10.39 7.12
N VAL A 61 43.92 11.09 7.63
CA VAL A 61 44.30 12.44 7.22
C VAL A 61 45.81 12.53 6.97
N LEU A 62 46.20 12.95 5.76
CA LEU A 62 47.61 13.16 5.39
C LEU A 62 48.13 14.52 5.91
N THR A 63 49.25 14.51 6.63
CA THR A 63 49.87 15.70 7.25
C THR A 63 51.24 16.08 6.65
N THR A 64 51.81 15.24 5.76
CA THR A 64 53.04 15.53 5.00
C THR A 64 52.96 16.89 4.32
N SER A 65 54.00 17.72 4.45
CA SER A 65 54.05 19.00 3.75
C SER A 65 54.19 18.80 2.24
N VAL A 66 53.63 19.73 1.46
CA VAL A 66 53.68 19.69 -0.01
C VAL A 66 55.12 19.62 -0.54
N SER A 67 56.07 20.25 0.14
CA SER A 67 57.51 20.20 -0.19
C SER A 67 58.13 18.81 -0.07
N ALA A 68 57.52 17.91 0.69
CA ALA A 68 58.00 16.56 0.97
C ALA A 68 57.17 15.48 0.26
N PHE A 69 56.38 15.85 -0.76
CA PHE A 69 55.56 14.88 -1.50
C PHE A 69 56.38 13.97 -2.44
N GLY A 70 57.62 14.34 -2.77
CA GLY A 70 58.46 13.63 -3.75
C GLY A 70 58.05 13.87 -5.21
N SER A 71 56.85 14.40 -5.45
CA SER A 71 56.34 14.79 -6.76
C SER A 71 55.57 16.12 -6.70
N LYS A 72 55.52 16.84 -7.83
CA LYS A 72 54.80 18.12 -7.94
C LYS A 72 53.63 17.98 -8.91
N CYS A 73 52.41 18.27 -8.43
CA CYS A 73 51.21 18.30 -9.27
C CYS A 73 50.76 19.76 -9.43
N VAL A 74 50.84 20.27 -10.65
CA VAL A 74 50.34 21.60 -11.03
C VAL A 74 49.15 21.42 -11.94
N VAL A 75 48.03 22.03 -11.57
CA VAL A 75 46.81 21.96 -12.36
C VAL A 75 46.92 22.90 -13.56
N ASP A 76 46.54 22.42 -14.75
CA ASP A 76 46.53 23.25 -15.96
C ASP A 76 45.44 24.33 -15.87
N ALA A 77 45.88 25.59 -15.82
CA ALA A 77 45.00 26.74 -15.69
C ALA A 77 44.12 26.97 -16.93
N ALA A 78 44.55 26.56 -18.13
CA ALA A 78 43.76 26.72 -19.35
C ALA A 78 42.58 25.73 -19.35
N ALA A 79 42.85 24.46 -19.09
CA ALA A 79 41.83 23.42 -19.01
C ALA A 79 40.76 23.71 -17.92
N ILE A 80 41.17 24.20 -16.74
CA ILE A 80 40.23 24.53 -15.66
C ILE A 80 39.36 25.73 -16.01
N LYS A 81 39.89 26.74 -16.71
CA LYS A 81 39.11 27.89 -17.18
C LYS A 81 38.05 27.46 -18.19
N GLU A 82 38.44 26.69 -19.20
CA GLU A 82 37.50 26.17 -20.21
C GLU A 82 36.41 25.30 -19.57
N TRP A 83 36.78 24.43 -18.64
CA TRP A 83 35.84 23.60 -17.89
C TRP A 83 34.87 24.45 -17.04
N ALA A 84 35.37 25.47 -16.33
CA ALA A 84 34.53 26.33 -15.48
C ALA A 84 33.51 27.14 -16.29
N GLU A 85 33.87 27.55 -17.51
CA GLU A 85 32.97 28.23 -18.44
C GLU A 85 31.92 27.28 -19.04
N ARG A 86 32.32 26.07 -19.46
CA ARG A 86 31.40 25.09 -20.06
C ARG A 86 30.46 24.42 -19.06
N SER A 87 30.86 24.32 -17.80
CA SER A 87 30.08 23.66 -16.74
C SER A 87 28.99 24.54 -16.12
N GLY A 88 28.93 25.84 -16.44
CA GLY A 88 27.98 26.77 -15.83
C GLY A 88 28.34 27.19 -14.39
N LEU A 89 29.43 26.66 -13.83
CA LEU A 89 29.86 26.90 -12.44
C LEU A 89 30.07 28.39 -12.13
N ILE A 90 30.57 29.17 -13.09
CA ILE A 90 30.78 30.62 -12.93
C ILE A 90 29.44 31.34 -12.75
N GLU A 91 28.41 30.94 -13.50
CA GLU A 91 27.08 31.55 -13.45
C GLU A 91 26.39 31.21 -12.12
N ASP A 92 26.48 29.97 -11.68
CA ASP A 92 25.92 29.51 -10.40
C ASP A 92 26.57 30.21 -9.20
N LEU A 93 27.90 30.26 -9.16
CA LEU A 93 28.64 30.97 -8.10
C LEU A 93 28.32 32.47 -8.08
N THR A 94 28.13 33.08 -9.25
CA THR A 94 27.76 34.49 -9.37
C THR A 94 26.31 34.72 -8.91
N SER A 95 25.38 33.85 -9.29
CA SER A 95 23.97 33.90 -8.90
C SER A 95 23.81 33.73 -7.38
N ASP A 96 24.47 32.74 -6.79
CA ASP A 96 24.46 32.50 -5.34
C ASP A 96 25.06 33.66 -4.54
N ALA A 97 26.12 34.27 -5.06
CA ALA A 97 26.73 35.45 -4.44
C ALA A 97 25.82 36.69 -4.53
N LEU A 98 25.17 36.92 -5.68
CA LEU A 98 24.20 38.02 -5.86
C LEU A 98 22.93 37.84 -5.03
N ALA A 99 22.47 36.60 -4.85
CA ALA A 99 21.34 36.26 -3.99
C ALA A 99 21.64 36.56 -2.51
N ARG A 100 22.87 36.33 -2.05
CA ARG A 100 23.34 36.70 -0.70
C ARG A 100 23.51 38.22 -0.52
N GLU A 101 23.73 38.97 -1.61
CA GLU A 101 23.75 40.44 -1.62
C GLU A 101 22.35 41.08 -1.82
N GLY A 102 21.28 40.28 -1.92
CA GLY A 102 19.88 40.75 -1.95
C GLY A 102 19.41 41.32 -3.29
N ARG A 103 20.04 40.97 -4.42
CA ARG A 103 19.62 41.41 -5.77
C ARG A 103 19.02 40.24 -6.59
N PRO A 104 17.90 40.44 -7.30
CA PRO A 104 17.34 39.40 -8.17
C PRO A 104 18.20 39.18 -9.43
N PRO A 105 18.34 37.93 -9.93
CA PRO A 105 19.18 37.62 -11.07
C PRO A 105 18.64 38.23 -12.38
N ARG A 106 19.55 38.67 -13.26
CA ARG A 106 19.23 39.12 -14.63
C ARG A 106 18.79 37.91 -15.47
N LYS A 107 17.62 37.99 -16.09
CA LYS A 107 17.13 36.98 -17.04
C LYS A 107 17.96 37.03 -18.34
N SER A 108 18.92 36.13 -18.50
CA SER A 108 19.45 35.76 -19.81
C SER A 108 18.54 34.71 -20.47
N ARG A 109 18.56 34.71 -21.81
CA ARG A 109 17.75 33.90 -22.70
C ARG A 109 18.11 32.42 -22.49
N LYS A 110 17.23 31.65 -21.84
CA LYS A 110 17.47 30.22 -21.56
C LYS A 110 17.53 29.41 -22.87
N ALA A 111 18.68 28.81 -23.16
CA ALA A 111 18.69 27.48 -23.77
C ALA A 111 17.95 26.52 -22.82
N ALA A 112 17.24 25.52 -23.37
CA ALA A 112 16.46 24.57 -22.58
C ALA A 112 17.32 24.02 -21.42
N VAL A 113 16.96 24.38 -20.19
CA VAL A 113 17.56 23.78 -18.99
C VAL A 113 17.11 22.34 -19.04
N VAL A 114 18.03 21.43 -19.38
CA VAL A 114 17.83 20.00 -19.17
C VAL A 114 17.60 19.85 -17.69
N GLU A 115 16.36 19.55 -17.31
CA GLU A 115 16.01 19.28 -15.92
C GLU A 115 16.84 18.08 -15.46
N ASP A 116 17.61 18.25 -14.39
CA ASP A 116 18.41 17.16 -13.85
C ASP A 116 17.46 16.10 -13.27
N LEU A 117 17.44 14.92 -13.89
CA LEU A 117 16.66 13.75 -13.47
C LEU A 117 17.56 12.67 -12.85
N SER A 118 18.84 12.96 -12.60
CA SER A 118 19.81 12.00 -12.06
C SER A 118 19.45 11.48 -10.67
N ASP A 119 18.61 12.21 -9.93
CA ASP A 119 18.09 11.79 -8.62
C ASP A 119 17.00 10.70 -8.74
N ILE A 120 16.38 10.54 -9.91
CA ILE A 120 15.36 9.52 -10.17
C ILE A 120 16.02 8.25 -10.72
N VAL A 121 16.71 7.51 -9.85
CA VAL A 121 17.53 6.33 -10.19
C VAL A 121 16.78 5.25 -10.98
N LYS A 122 15.46 5.11 -10.79
CA LYS A 122 14.67 4.04 -11.42
C LYS A 122 14.21 4.33 -12.85
N LEU A 123 14.35 5.57 -13.32
CA LEU A 123 13.95 5.99 -14.66
C LEU A 123 14.92 5.45 -15.72
N GLU A 124 14.40 4.73 -16.70
CA GLU A 124 15.08 4.49 -17.97
C GLU A 124 14.55 5.52 -18.97
N ASP A 125 15.27 6.60 -19.18
CA ASP A 125 14.79 7.71 -20.01
C ASP A 125 15.00 7.40 -21.51
N ALA A 126 14.06 7.85 -22.36
CA ALA A 126 14.22 7.69 -23.80
C ALA A 126 15.29 8.65 -24.34
N ASN A 127 16.11 8.22 -25.31
CA ASN A 127 17.21 9.07 -25.81
C ASN A 127 16.73 10.38 -26.43
N TRP A 128 15.50 10.42 -26.98
CA TRP A 128 14.91 11.63 -27.56
C TRP A 128 14.00 12.39 -26.58
N ALA A 129 13.87 11.95 -25.34
CA ALA A 129 13.01 12.60 -24.34
C ALA A 129 13.50 14.01 -24.00
N GLY A 130 12.61 14.99 -24.13
CA GLY A 130 12.92 16.41 -23.90
C GLY A 130 13.72 17.08 -25.02
N ASN A 131 13.96 16.40 -26.14
CA ASN A 131 14.52 17.02 -27.34
C ASN A 131 13.40 17.71 -28.16
N ASP A 132 13.53 19.00 -28.42
CA ASP A 132 12.47 19.87 -28.97
C ASP A 132 11.87 19.38 -30.31
N ASP A 133 12.64 18.62 -31.10
CA ASP A 133 12.22 18.17 -32.43
C ASP A 133 11.55 16.78 -32.44
N ARG A 134 11.75 15.95 -31.41
CA ARG A 134 11.33 14.53 -31.41
C ARG A 134 10.65 14.06 -30.11
N SER A 135 10.51 14.92 -29.10
CA SER A 135 9.84 14.58 -27.85
C SER A 135 8.38 14.14 -28.03
N GLU A 136 7.69 14.66 -29.05
CA GLU A 136 6.31 14.28 -29.40
C GLU A 136 6.18 12.82 -29.86
N GLU A 137 7.25 12.23 -30.41
CA GLU A 137 7.29 10.81 -30.80
C GLU A 137 7.58 9.90 -29.61
N CYS A 138 8.11 10.45 -28.52
CA CYS A 138 8.47 9.67 -27.34
C CYS A 138 7.22 9.24 -26.54
N ARG A 139 7.26 8.03 -25.99
CA ARG A 139 6.26 7.49 -25.07
C ARG A 139 6.92 6.99 -23.79
N LEU A 140 6.36 7.35 -22.64
CA LEU A 140 6.82 6.85 -21.34
C LEU A 140 5.97 5.64 -20.93
N LEU A 141 6.59 4.48 -20.79
CA LEU A 141 5.96 3.30 -20.22
C LEU A 141 5.94 3.41 -18.70
N ILE A 142 4.75 3.54 -18.12
CA ILE A 142 4.56 3.54 -16.68
C ILE A 142 4.24 2.11 -16.26
N THR A 143 5.12 1.49 -15.48
CA THR A 143 4.98 0.08 -15.07
C THR A 143 4.56 -0.03 -13.62
N GLU A 144 3.69 -0.99 -13.30
CA GLU A 144 3.37 -1.31 -11.92
C GLU A 144 4.60 -1.89 -11.19
N GLY A 145 5.05 -1.21 -10.14
CA GLY A 145 6.01 -1.73 -9.17
C GLY A 145 5.32 -2.03 -7.85
N LYS A 146 5.74 -3.08 -7.13
CA LYS A 146 5.27 -3.31 -5.76
C LYS A 146 5.97 -2.37 -4.78
N SER A 147 5.19 -1.73 -3.91
CA SER A 147 5.72 -0.91 -2.82
C SER A 147 6.34 -1.75 -1.71
N CYS A 148 7.66 -1.92 -1.74
CA CYS A 148 8.42 -2.27 -0.54
C CYS A 148 8.83 -0.97 0.19
N HIS A 149 7.92 -0.40 0.99
CA HIS A 149 8.33 0.64 1.94
C HIS A 149 9.02 -0.04 3.14
N PHE A 150 10.31 -0.35 3.01
CA PHE A 150 11.17 -0.56 4.17
C PHE A 150 12.06 0.66 4.37
N GLY A 151 12.09 1.12 5.62
CA GLY A 151 13.00 2.16 6.07
C GLY A 151 14.44 1.83 5.73
N LYS A 152 15.25 2.90 5.65
CA LYS A 152 16.69 2.95 5.35
C LYS A 152 17.47 1.63 5.56
N PRO A 153 18.46 1.33 4.70
CA PRO A 153 19.33 0.18 4.89
C PRO A 153 19.95 0.23 6.30
N ALA A 154 19.78 -0.86 7.06
CA ALA A 154 20.50 -1.06 8.30
C ALA A 154 22.01 -1.11 7.99
N PRO A 155 22.89 -0.66 8.91
CA PRO A 155 24.33 -0.73 8.70
C PRO A 155 24.75 -2.19 8.54
N LEU A 156 25.70 -2.45 7.62
CA LEU A 156 26.37 -3.74 7.48
C LEU A 156 26.87 -4.23 8.85
N HIS A 157 26.32 -5.33 9.35
CA HIS A 157 27.01 -6.14 10.34
C HIS A 157 28.05 -7.01 9.65
N ALA A 158 29.23 -7.09 10.26
CA ALA A 158 30.48 -7.60 9.71
C ALA A 158 30.59 -9.13 9.59
N ASP A 159 29.47 -9.84 9.42
CA ASP A 159 29.47 -11.29 9.24
C ASP A 159 28.95 -11.59 7.84
N GLY A 160 29.87 -12.01 6.97
CA GLY A 160 29.66 -12.24 5.52
C GLY A 160 28.62 -13.30 5.20
N PHE A 161 27.35 -12.94 5.33
CA PHE A 161 26.22 -13.61 4.72
C PHE A 161 25.69 -12.69 3.63
N ILE A 162 25.95 -13.05 2.37
CA ILE A 162 25.31 -12.42 1.21
C ILE A 162 23.82 -12.77 1.34
N LEU A 163 23.03 -11.87 1.91
CA LEU A 163 21.59 -11.87 1.64
C LEU A 163 21.49 -11.63 0.14
N LEU A 164 21.11 -12.67 -0.60
CA LEU A 164 20.55 -12.50 -1.94
C LEU A 164 19.52 -11.39 -1.81
N ASP A 165 19.75 -10.27 -2.50
CA ASP A 165 18.74 -9.23 -2.68
C ASP A 165 17.43 -9.94 -3.03
N GLU A 166 16.45 -9.82 -2.14
CA GLU A 166 15.11 -10.35 -2.39
C GLU A 166 14.66 -9.76 -3.73
N PHE A 167 14.51 -10.63 -4.74
CA PHE A 167 13.99 -10.27 -6.07
C PHE A 167 12.67 -9.52 -5.87
N ASP A 168 12.74 -8.19 -5.95
CA ASP A 168 11.60 -7.33 -5.72
C ASP A 168 10.65 -7.52 -6.90
N THR A 169 9.46 -8.04 -6.65
CA THR A 169 8.48 -8.29 -7.73
C THR A 169 8.01 -6.98 -8.40
N GLY A 170 8.37 -5.82 -7.85
CA GLY A 170 8.18 -4.52 -8.50
C GLY A 170 9.12 -4.22 -9.67
N ASP A 171 10.25 -4.90 -9.78
CA ASP A 171 11.11 -4.83 -10.97
C ASP A 171 10.64 -5.78 -12.08
N SER A 172 9.58 -6.57 -11.85
CA SER A 172 9.09 -7.56 -12.82
C SER A 172 8.48 -6.92 -14.07
N ALA A 173 7.58 -5.95 -13.89
CA ALA A 173 6.97 -5.22 -15.00
C ALA A 173 7.99 -4.30 -15.70
N LYS A 174 8.89 -3.67 -14.92
CA LYS A 174 10.04 -2.92 -15.47
C LYS A 174 10.93 -3.83 -16.31
N ALA A 175 11.29 -5.02 -15.82
CA ALA A 175 12.13 -5.96 -16.56
C ALA A 175 11.47 -6.42 -17.87
N LEU A 176 10.15 -6.66 -17.86
CA LEU A 176 9.40 -6.96 -19.08
C LEU A 176 9.46 -5.79 -20.07
N ALA A 177 9.26 -4.55 -19.60
CA ALA A 177 9.34 -3.36 -20.44
C ALA A 177 10.76 -3.14 -20.99
N VAL A 178 11.79 -3.29 -20.17
CA VAL A 178 13.20 -3.16 -20.57
C VAL A 178 13.59 -4.22 -21.60
N ALA A 179 13.14 -5.47 -21.45
CA ALA A 179 13.30 -6.51 -22.47
C ALA A 179 12.56 -6.17 -23.77
N GLY A 180 11.42 -5.50 -23.67
CA GLY A 180 10.68 -4.95 -24.81
C GLY A 180 11.41 -3.82 -25.53
N LEU A 181 12.13 -2.95 -24.79
CA LEU A 181 12.93 -1.86 -25.37
C LEU A 181 14.03 -2.36 -26.31
N GLU A 182 14.53 -3.59 -26.14
CA GLU A 182 15.49 -4.19 -27.09
C GLU A 182 14.89 -4.36 -28.50
N VAL A 183 13.56 -4.47 -28.60
CA VAL A 183 12.84 -4.66 -29.87
C VAL A 183 12.41 -3.33 -30.46
N VAL A 184 11.77 -2.46 -29.66
CA VAL A 184 11.20 -1.19 -30.14
C VAL A 184 12.21 -0.02 -30.17
N GLY A 185 13.37 -0.21 -29.54
CA GLY A 185 14.43 0.78 -29.41
C GLY A 185 14.29 1.69 -28.18
N ARG A 186 15.43 2.21 -27.70
CA ARG A 186 15.50 3.16 -26.57
C ARG A 186 15.30 4.63 -26.96
N ASP A 187 15.23 4.91 -28.25
CA ASP A 187 15.14 6.29 -28.74
C ASP A 187 13.80 6.94 -28.44
N ARG A 188 12.71 6.20 -28.66
CA ARG A 188 11.31 6.69 -28.53
C ARG A 188 10.62 6.24 -27.25
N TYR A 189 11.18 5.30 -26.50
CA TYR A 189 10.47 4.67 -25.38
C TYR A 189 11.30 4.72 -24.11
N GLY A 190 10.73 5.33 -23.07
CA GLY A 190 11.27 5.35 -21.71
C GLY A 190 10.45 4.46 -20.79
N VAL A 191 10.99 4.06 -19.65
CA VAL A 191 10.33 3.20 -18.66
C VAL A 191 10.46 3.79 -17.26
N PHE A 192 9.35 3.91 -16.55
CA PHE A 192 9.32 4.37 -15.16
C PHE A 192 8.41 3.48 -14.29
N PRO A 193 8.95 2.79 -13.27
CA PRO A 193 8.15 2.00 -12.35
C PRO A 193 7.53 2.87 -11.23
N ILE A 194 6.21 2.85 -11.10
CA ILE A 194 5.51 3.47 -9.97
C ILE A 194 5.50 2.53 -8.77
N MET A 195 5.71 3.08 -7.56
CA MET A 195 5.66 2.29 -6.33
C MET A 195 4.22 2.14 -5.83
N GLY A 196 3.59 1.01 -6.15
CA GLY A 196 2.26 0.62 -5.70
C GLY A 196 1.14 1.50 -6.25
N LYS A 197 0.06 1.64 -5.48
CA LYS A 197 -1.10 2.45 -5.88
C LYS A 197 -0.75 3.95 -5.81
N LEU A 198 -0.87 4.64 -6.94
CA LEU A 198 -0.69 6.10 -7.01
C LEU A 198 -1.68 6.81 -6.07
N THR A 199 -1.23 7.84 -5.36
CA THR A 199 -2.10 8.62 -4.46
C THR A 199 -3.24 9.25 -5.24
N ASN A 200 -4.49 9.07 -4.77
CA ASN A 200 -5.64 9.78 -5.36
C ASN A 200 -5.52 11.29 -5.10
N VAL A 201 -5.26 12.04 -6.18
CA VAL A 201 -5.05 13.49 -6.17
C VAL A 201 -6.33 14.31 -6.20
N SER A 202 -7.49 13.67 -6.37
CA SER A 202 -8.76 14.36 -6.42
C SER A 202 -9.03 15.12 -5.11
N GLY A 203 -9.16 16.44 -5.23
CA GLY A 203 -9.29 17.37 -4.11
C GLY A 203 -8.01 17.68 -3.32
N LEU A 204 -6.82 17.29 -3.81
CA LEU A 204 -5.53 17.70 -3.23
C LEU A 204 -5.05 19.04 -3.83
N THR A 205 -4.49 19.89 -2.98
CA THR A 205 -3.78 21.11 -3.41
C THR A 205 -2.48 20.74 -4.13
N GLU A 206 -2.01 21.61 -5.03
CA GLU A 206 -0.76 21.42 -5.78
C GLU A 206 0.44 21.21 -4.87
N GLU A 207 0.52 21.94 -3.76
CA GLU A 207 1.57 21.79 -2.74
C GLU A 207 1.60 20.37 -2.15
N LYS A 208 0.41 19.84 -1.81
CA LYS A 208 0.28 18.52 -1.21
C LYS A 208 0.57 17.42 -2.23
N ALA A 209 0.16 17.61 -3.48
CA ALA A 209 0.53 16.72 -4.57
C ALA A 209 2.05 16.70 -4.79
N ASN A 210 2.71 17.86 -4.82
CA ASN A 210 4.16 17.98 -4.99
C ASN A 210 4.97 17.40 -3.83
N SER A 211 4.44 17.41 -2.60
CA SER A 211 5.09 16.72 -1.47
C SER A 211 5.07 15.19 -1.58
N THR A 212 4.26 14.63 -2.49
CA THR A 212 4.22 13.19 -2.77
C THR A 212 5.30 12.85 -3.80
N LYS A 213 6.28 12.03 -3.40
CA LYS A 213 7.46 11.70 -4.24
C LYS A 213 7.11 11.18 -5.63
N GLU A 214 6.23 10.18 -5.72
CA GLU A 214 5.83 9.57 -7.00
C GLU A 214 5.18 10.57 -7.97
N ILE A 215 4.30 11.43 -7.46
CA ILE A 215 3.66 12.48 -8.25
C ILE A 215 4.70 13.50 -8.73
N ASN A 216 5.59 13.94 -7.82
CA ASN A 216 6.67 14.84 -8.18
C ASN A 216 7.58 14.26 -9.26
N HIS A 217 7.95 12.99 -9.16
CA HIS A 217 8.74 12.29 -10.19
C HIS A 217 8.02 12.30 -11.54
N LEU A 218 6.75 11.89 -11.60
CA LEU A 218 5.99 11.87 -12.86
C LEU A 218 5.90 13.26 -13.51
N ILE A 219 5.71 14.30 -12.70
CA ILE A 219 5.66 15.69 -13.19
C ILE A 219 6.99 16.09 -13.84
N ARG A 220 8.10 15.82 -13.17
CA ARG A 220 9.46 16.14 -13.65
C ARG A 220 9.83 15.32 -14.89
N ILE A 221 9.55 14.01 -14.88
CA ILE A 221 9.84 13.11 -16.01
C ILE A 221 9.10 13.55 -17.28
N LEU A 222 7.83 13.93 -17.15
CA LEU A 222 6.99 14.36 -18.28
C LEU A 222 7.22 15.83 -18.67
N GLY A 223 7.87 16.63 -17.83
CA GLY A 223 8.03 18.08 -18.02
C GLY A 223 6.74 18.86 -17.80
N LEU A 224 5.85 18.34 -16.95
CA LEU A 224 4.55 18.94 -16.67
C LEU A 224 4.70 20.17 -15.76
N LYS A 225 3.90 21.20 -16.04
CA LYS A 225 3.85 22.43 -15.24
C LYS A 225 2.42 22.73 -14.84
N TYR A 226 2.22 22.98 -13.54
CA TYR A 226 0.93 23.46 -13.03
C TYR A 226 0.54 24.77 -13.71
N SER A 227 -0.76 25.03 -13.79
CA SER A 227 -1.32 26.24 -14.42
C SER A 227 -0.94 26.46 -15.90
N THR A 228 -0.40 25.45 -16.58
CA THR A 228 -0.10 25.50 -18.03
C THR A 228 -1.21 24.81 -18.82
N ASP A 229 -1.73 25.49 -19.85
CA ASP A 229 -2.76 24.92 -20.72
C ASP A 229 -2.15 24.11 -21.87
N TYR A 230 -2.28 22.78 -21.80
CA TYR A 230 -1.78 21.86 -22.82
C TYR A 230 -2.76 21.64 -23.98
N SER A 231 -3.86 22.40 -24.06
CA SER A 231 -4.69 22.47 -25.27
C SER A 231 -3.92 23.04 -26.47
N LEU A 232 -2.92 23.89 -26.21
CA LEU A 232 -2.10 24.56 -27.22
C LEU A 232 -0.92 23.66 -27.66
N PRO A 233 -0.71 23.43 -28.98
CA PRO A 233 0.42 22.65 -29.48
C PRO A 233 1.79 23.14 -29.01
N LYS A 234 1.97 24.47 -28.91
CA LYS A 234 3.21 25.08 -28.43
C LYS A 234 3.59 24.64 -27.01
N ASN A 235 2.59 24.46 -26.14
CA ASN A 235 2.82 24.03 -24.77
C ASN A 235 3.08 22.53 -24.71
N ARG A 236 2.46 21.73 -25.59
CA ARG A 236 2.74 20.29 -25.70
C ARG A 236 4.18 20.00 -26.13
N LYS A 237 4.75 20.82 -27.00
CA LYS A 237 6.19 20.74 -27.36
C LYS A 237 7.14 20.88 -26.18
N THR A 238 6.70 21.53 -25.10
CA THR A 238 7.51 21.66 -23.88
C THR A 238 7.54 20.41 -23.02
N LEU A 239 6.70 19.41 -23.33
CA LEU A 239 6.69 18.12 -22.65
C LEU A 239 7.89 17.29 -23.12
N ARG A 240 8.42 16.47 -22.21
CA ARG A 240 9.53 15.55 -22.53
C ARG A 240 9.08 14.33 -23.33
N TYR A 241 7.80 13.97 -23.19
CA TYR A 241 7.16 12.84 -23.85
C TYR A 241 5.83 13.28 -24.48
N GLY A 242 5.53 12.76 -25.67
CA GLY A 242 4.26 13.01 -26.36
C GLY A 242 3.07 12.20 -25.84
N GLY A 243 3.32 11.20 -24.98
CA GLY A 243 2.28 10.40 -24.35
C GLY A 243 2.81 9.40 -23.34
N ILE A 244 1.89 8.73 -22.64
CA ILE A 244 2.18 7.66 -21.69
C ILE A 244 1.53 6.35 -22.14
N ILE A 245 2.20 5.24 -21.84
CA ILE A 245 1.69 3.89 -22.04
C ILE A 245 1.66 3.21 -20.66
N ILE A 246 0.46 2.89 -20.18
CA ILE A 246 0.27 2.26 -18.87
C ILE A 246 0.39 0.74 -19.03
N LEU A 247 1.42 0.16 -18.42
CA LEU A 247 1.72 -1.26 -18.40
C LEU A 247 1.52 -1.81 -16.98
N THR A 248 0.34 -2.36 -16.72
CA THR A 248 -0.03 -2.97 -15.43
C THR A 248 -0.32 -4.45 -15.63
N ASP A 249 -0.41 -5.19 -14.52
CA ASP A 249 -0.94 -6.55 -14.57
C ASP A 249 -2.37 -6.53 -15.13
N GLN A 250 -2.76 -7.60 -15.84
CA GLN A 250 -4.10 -7.74 -16.43
C GLN A 250 -5.09 -8.26 -15.38
N ASP A 251 -5.12 -7.58 -14.24
CA ASP A 251 -6.04 -7.83 -13.13
C ASP A 251 -6.80 -6.56 -12.75
N GLU A 252 -7.70 -6.68 -11.78
CA GLU A 252 -8.50 -5.56 -11.33
C GLU A 252 -7.69 -4.50 -10.56
N ASP A 253 -6.63 -4.89 -9.83
CA ASP A 253 -5.77 -3.93 -9.13
C ASP A 253 -4.96 -3.07 -10.13
N GLY A 254 -4.49 -3.66 -11.21
CA GLY A 254 -3.90 -2.96 -12.36
C GLY A 254 -4.89 -2.01 -13.02
N SER A 255 -6.15 -2.42 -13.17
CA SER A 255 -7.23 -1.53 -13.64
C SER A 255 -7.43 -0.31 -12.74
N HIS A 256 -7.32 -0.47 -11.42
CA HIS A 256 -7.36 0.66 -10.49
C HIS A 256 -6.14 1.57 -10.62
N ILE A 257 -4.95 1.02 -10.83
CA ILE A 257 -3.73 1.80 -11.09
C ILE A 257 -3.88 2.64 -12.36
N LYS A 258 -4.36 2.04 -13.47
CA LYS A 258 -4.70 2.77 -14.70
C LYS A 258 -5.62 3.95 -14.38
N GLY A 259 -6.70 3.69 -13.63
CA GLY A 259 -7.66 4.70 -13.23
C GLY A 259 -7.06 5.83 -12.39
N LEU A 260 -6.15 5.54 -11.46
CA LEU A 260 -5.47 6.56 -10.65
C LEU A 260 -4.54 7.45 -11.48
N ILE A 261 -3.82 6.89 -12.46
CA ILE A 261 -2.98 7.66 -13.40
C ILE A 261 -3.86 8.55 -14.29
N ILE A 262 -4.97 8.01 -14.82
CA ILE A 262 -5.95 8.77 -15.60
C ILE A 262 -6.53 9.91 -14.76
N ASN A 263 -6.90 9.65 -13.51
CA ASN A 263 -7.41 10.66 -12.57
C ASN A 263 -6.36 11.73 -12.25
N PHE A 264 -5.07 11.36 -12.14
CA PHE A 264 -3.98 12.31 -11.94
C PHE A 264 -3.89 13.32 -13.08
N LEU A 265 -3.87 12.83 -14.32
CA LEU A 265 -3.85 13.69 -15.51
C LEU A 265 -5.16 14.48 -15.66
N HIS A 266 -6.32 13.87 -15.44
CA HIS A 266 -7.62 14.54 -15.52
C HIS A 266 -7.77 15.67 -14.49
N THR A 267 -7.25 15.50 -13.27
CA THR A 267 -7.38 16.50 -12.20
C THR A 267 -6.60 17.77 -12.48
N TYR A 268 -5.37 17.67 -13.00
CA TYR A 268 -4.49 18.82 -13.21
C TYR A 268 -4.42 19.30 -14.67
N TRP A 269 -4.55 18.38 -15.64
CA TRP A 269 -4.41 18.66 -17.07
C TRP A 269 -5.41 17.84 -17.94
N PRO A 270 -6.73 18.05 -17.80
CA PRO A 270 -7.75 17.29 -18.54
C PRO A 270 -7.59 17.38 -20.07
N GLN A 271 -7.00 18.48 -20.55
CA GLN A 271 -6.66 18.70 -21.96
C GLN A 271 -5.81 17.58 -22.57
N LEU A 272 -4.98 16.90 -21.76
CA LEU A 272 -4.10 15.83 -22.24
C LEU A 272 -4.90 14.58 -22.59
N LEU A 273 -5.94 14.25 -21.81
CA LEU A 273 -6.82 13.10 -22.10
C LEU A 273 -7.54 13.29 -23.44
N ARG A 274 -7.96 14.53 -23.73
CA ARG A 274 -8.65 14.90 -24.98
C ARG A 274 -7.79 14.73 -26.23
N ASN A 275 -6.47 14.79 -26.08
CA ASN A 275 -5.52 14.69 -27.19
C ASN A 275 -4.93 13.27 -27.35
N GLY A 276 -5.52 12.24 -26.73
CA GLY A 276 -5.05 10.86 -26.85
C GLY A 276 -3.70 10.60 -26.19
N PHE A 277 -3.33 11.39 -25.17
CA PHE A 277 -2.03 11.29 -24.49
C PHE A 277 -1.83 9.97 -23.73
N VAL A 278 -2.91 9.23 -23.43
CA VAL A 278 -2.89 8.02 -22.61
C VAL A 278 -3.19 6.79 -23.45
N GLN A 279 -2.33 5.79 -23.33
CA GLN A 279 -2.48 4.46 -23.92
C GLN A 279 -2.32 3.41 -22.81
N SER A 280 -2.83 2.20 -23.02
CA SER A 280 -2.55 1.04 -22.17
C SER A 280 -1.94 -0.08 -22.99
N PHE A 281 -1.03 -0.84 -22.39
CA PHE A 281 -0.48 -2.04 -23.00
C PHE A 281 -1.13 -3.28 -22.38
N MET A 282 -1.91 -4.02 -23.17
CA MET A 282 -2.58 -5.23 -22.72
C MET A 282 -1.72 -6.48 -22.95
N THR A 283 -1.70 -7.35 -21.94
CA THR A 283 -1.06 -8.67 -22.04
C THR A 283 -2.11 -9.78 -21.94
N PRO A 284 -1.88 -10.97 -22.52
CA PRO A 284 -2.79 -12.10 -22.41
C PRO A 284 -2.99 -12.52 -20.94
N LEU A 285 -4.24 -12.78 -20.55
CA LEU A 285 -4.61 -13.28 -19.23
C LEU A 285 -4.23 -14.76 -19.06
N LEU A 286 -4.47 -15.56 -20.10
CA LEU A 286 -4.16 -16.98 -20.11
C LEU A 286 -3.78 -17.46 -21.50
N LYS A 287 -2.95 -18.51 -21.56
CA LYS A 287 -2.59 -19.18 -22.82
C LYS A 287 -2.91 -20.67 -22.75
N ALA A 288 -3.57 -21.16 -23.79
CA ALA A 288 -3.78 -22.59 -24.02
C ALA A 288 -2.70 -23.09 -24.99
N ARG A 289 -1.98 -24.16 -24.61
CA ARG A 289 -0.93 -24.74 -25.43
C ARG A 289 -1.17 -26.23 -25.70
N ARG A 290 -1.02 -26.62 -26.96
CA ARG A 290 -1.01 -28.02 -27.41
C ARG A 290 0.07 -28.21 -28.48
N GLY A 291 1.18 -28.85 -28.10
CA GLY A 291 2.34 -28.98 -28.99
C GLY A 291 2.92 -27.62 -29.40
N SER A 292 2.85 -27.31 -30.70
CA SER A 292 3.24 -26.02 -31.29
C SER A 292 2.13 -24.97 -31.31
N GLU A 293 0.87 -25.38 -31.14
CA GLU A 293 -0.28 -24.49 -31.13
C GLU A 293 -0.35 -23.76 -29.79
N THR A 294 -0.35 -22.42 -29.83
CA THR A 294 -0.50 -21.56 -28.65
C THR A 294 -1.55 -20.51 -28.92
N ILE A 295 -2.63 -20.53 -28.13
CA ILE A 295 -3.75 -19.60 -28.23
C ILE A 295 -3.73 -18.70 -27.00
N SER A 296 -3.82 -17.39 -27.21
CA SER A 296 -3.78 -16.39 -26.15
C SER A 296 -5.16 -15.76 -25.98
N PHE A 297 -5.61 -15.67 -24.74
CA PHE A 297 -6.92 -15.11 -24.38
C PHE A 297 -6.72 -13.92 -23.46
N TYR A 298 -7.52 -12.87 -23.65
CA TYR A 298 -7.37 -11.60 -22.92
C TYR A 298 -8.47 -11.39 -21.87
N ASN A 299 -9.50 -12.24 -21.87
CA ASN A 299 -10.52 -12.29 -20.83
C ASN A 299 -11.05 -13.72 -20.64
N MET A 300 -11.66 -13.99 -19.48
CA MET A 300 -12.21 -15.31 -19.16
C MET A 300 -13.37 -15.70 -20.09
N LYS A 301 -14.20 -14.76 -20.53
CA LYS A 301 -15.34 -15.06 -21.42
C LYS A 301 -14.90 -15.64 -22.76
N GLU A 302 -13.82 -15.13 -23.35
CA GLU A 302 -13.21 -15.66 -24.57
C GLU A 302 -12.68 -17.08 -24.36
N PHE A 303 -12.05 -17.32 -23.20
CA PHE A 303 -11.53 -18.64 -22.84
C PHE A 303 -12.66 -19.65 -22.61
N ASP A 304 -13.69 -19.29 -21.85
CA ASP A 304 -14.83 -20.17 -21.56
C ASP A 304 -15.57 -20.51 -22.85
N ARG A 305 -15.83 -19.52 -23.70
CA ARG A 305 -16.42 -19.72 -25.03
C ARG A 305 -15.55 -20.62 -25.90
N TRP A 306 -14.24 -20.43 -25.88
CA TRP A 306 -13.33 -21.31 -26.63
C TRP A 306 -13.32 -22.73 -26.08
N LYS A 307 -13.35 -22.90 -24.76
CA LYS A 307 -13.39 -24.20 -24.08
C LYS A 307 -14.68 -24.96 -24.40
N GLU A 308 -15.82 -24.27 -24.45
CA GLU A 308 -17.13 -24.84 -24.81
C GLU A 308 -17.20 -25.23 -26.30
N ASN A 309 -16.62 -24.43 -27.19
CA ASN A 309 -16.74 -24.63 -28.64
C ASN A 309 -15.64 -25.54 -29.23
N THR A 310 -14.57 -25.82 -28.49
CA THR A 310 -13.42 -26.59 -29.01
C THR A 310 -13.47 -28.04 -28.52
N PRO A 311 -13.69 -29.03 -29.41
CA PRO A 311 -13.54 -30.44 -29.05
C PRO A 311 -12.09 -30.72 -28.63
N ASP A 312 -11.89 -31.51 -27.58
CA ASP A 312 -10.59 -31.78 -26.94
C ASP A 312 -9.93 -30.57 -26.22
N ALA A 313 -10.69 -29.57 -25.79
CA ALA A 313 -10.15 -28.45 -25.00
C ALA A 313 -9.36 -28.93 -23.75
N ASP A 314 -9.78 -30.03 -23.12
CA ASP A 314 -9.12 -30.61 -21.95
C ASP A 314 -7.70 -31.14 -22.22
N LYS A 315 -7.33 -31.36 -23.49
CA LYS A 315 -5.96 -31.79 -23.87
C LYS A 315 -4.99 -30.61 -23.94
N PHE A 316 -5.45 -29.37 -23.88
CA PHE A 316 -4.59 -28.19 -23.86
C PHE A 316 -4.04 -27.97 -22.45
N THR A 317 -2.73 -27.69 -22.36
CA THR A 317 -2.14 -27.20 -21.12
C THR A 317 -2.46 -25.72 -20.99
N ILE A 318 -3.21 -25.36 -19.95
CA ILE A 318 -3.59 -23.98 -19.66
C ILE A 318 -2.58 -23.36 -18.70
N LYS A 319 -2.05 -22.19 -19.07
CA LYS A 319 -1.18 -21.39 -18.20
C LYS A 319 -1.83 -20.03 -17.95
N TYR A 320 -2.06 -19.72 -16.68
CA TYR A 320 -2.54 -18.41 -16.23
C TYR A 320 -1.37 -17.45 -16.03
N TYR A 321 -1.52 -16.21 -16.51
CA TYR A 321 -0.53 -15.14 -16.39
C TYR A 321 -1.00 -14.16 -15.32
N LYS A 322 -0.68 -14.46 -14.06
CA LYS A 322 -1.15 -13.73 -12.86
C LYS A 322 -0.57 -12.32 -12.74
N GLY A 323 0.56 -12.07 -13.40
CA GLY A 323 1.19 -10.77 -13.46
C GLY A 323 2.28 -10.74 -14.52
N LEU A 324 2.73 -9.56 -14.89
CA LEU A 324 3.68 -9.32 -15.97
C LEU A 324 5.00 -10.08 -15.78
N GLY A 325 5.42 -10.31 -14.52
CA GLY A 325 6.58 -11.12 -14.18
C GLY A 325 6.49 -12.62 -14.52
N THR A 326 5.29 -13.12 -14.85
CA THR A 326 5.07 -14.53 -15.24
C THR A 326 5.47 -14.79 -16.70
N SER A 327 5.53 -13.73 -17.49
CA SER A 327 5.95 -13.79 -18.89
C SER A 327 7.47 -13.86 -18.98
N THR A 328 7.97 -14.75 -19.84
CA THR A 328 9.40 -14.85 -20.11
C THR A 328 9.88 -13.68 -20.97
N SER A 329 11.18 -13.36 -20.93
CA SER A 329 11.77 -12.32 -21.80
C SER A 329 11.60 -12.63 -23.29
N LYS A 330 11.41 -13.91 -23.67
CA LYS A 330 11.08 -14.29 -25.05
C LYS A 330 9.66 -13.83 -25.42
N GLU A 331 8.69 -14.11 -24.57
CA GLU A 331 7.30 -13.67 -24.77
C GLU A 331 7.19 -12.14 -24.74
N ALA A 332 7.95 -11.47 -23.88
CA ALA A 332 8.04 -10.01 -23.88
C ALA A 332 8.46 -9.49 -25.26
N ARG A 333 9.53 -10.04 -25.84
CA ARG A 333 9.98 -9.66 -27.19
C ARG A 333 8.93 -9.95 -28.25
N GLU A 334 8.16 -11.03 -28.14
CA GLU A 334 7.06 -11.35 -29.06
C GLU A 334 5.91 -10.33 -28.95
N TYR A 335 5.55 -9.89 -27.73
CA TYR A 335 4.53 -8.85 -27.52
C TYR A 335 4.97 -7.52 -28.11
N PHE A 336 6.21 -7.12 -27.87
CA PHE A 336 6.77 -5.86 -28.37
C PHE A 336 7.07 -5.91 -29.88
N SER A 337 7.27 -7.09 -30.47
CA SER A 337 7.34 -7.25 -31.93
C SER A 337 5.98 -6.98 -32.59
N ASN A 338 4.88 -7.29 -31.88
CA ASN A 338 3.51 -7.01 -32.32
C ASN A 338 2.91 -5.83 -31.54
N PHE A 339 3.69 -4.78 -31.31
CA PHE A 339 3.39 -3.69 -30.39
C PHE A 339 1.96 -3.12 -30.55
N GLU A 340 1.56 -2.79 -31.78
CA GLU A 340 0.25 -2.22 -32.10
C GLU A 340 -0.95 -3.11 -31.73
N LYS A 341 -0.77 -4.44 -31.76
CA LYS A 341 -1.82 -5.39 -31.35
C LYS A 341 -2.08 -5.32 -29.85
N HIS A 342 -1.08 -4.97 -29.06
CA HIS A 342 -1.14 -4.92 -27.61
C HIS A 342 -1.47 -3.51 -27.07
N LEU A 343 -1.37 -2.47 -27.90
CA LEU A 343 -1.76 -1.13 -27.51
C LEU A 343 -3.27 -0.96 -27.54
N VAL A 344 -3.80 -0.36 -26.49
CA VAL A 344 -5.18 0.14 -26.41
C VAL A 344 -5.12 1.65 -26.26
N GLN A 345 -5.75 2.36 -27.18
CA GLN A 345 -5.84 3.81 -27.16
C GLN A 345 -7.06 4.25 -26.34
N PHE A 346 -6.84 5.12 -25.35
CA PHE A 346 -7.96 5.80 -24.69
C PHE A 346 -8.42 6.98 -25.54
N ARG A 347 -9.73 7.09 -25.72
CA ARG A 347 -10.39 8.20 -26.41
C ARG A 347 -11.31 8.95 -25.46
N HIS A 348 -11.31 10.26 -25.61
CA HIS A 348 -12.29 11.15 -25.01
C HIS A 348 -13.30 11.52 -26.09
N GLU A 349 -14.58 11.23 -25.85
CA GLU A 349 -15.66 11.50 -26.80
C GLU A 349 -16.50 12.70 -26.35
N ASP A 350 -16.87 12.74 -25.07
CA ASP A 350 -17.78 13.75 -24.54
C ASP A 350 -17.51 14.10 -23.06
N ASP A 351 -18.26 15.06 -22.52
CA ASP A 351 -18.15 15.46 -21.11
C ASP A 351 -18.59 14.34 -20.13
N ASN A 352 -19.25 13.28 -20.61
CA ASN A 352 -19.66 12.14 -19.80
C ASN A 352 -18.45 11.33 -19.35
N ASP A 353 -17.38 11.26 -20.16
CA ASP A 353 -16.08 10.71 -19.77
C ASP A 353 -15.52 11.42 -18.52
N ASP A 354 -15.51 12.75 -18.54
CA ASP A 354 -15.04 13.58 -17.42
C ASP A 354 -15.92 13.36 -16.17
N LEU A 355 -17.24 13.23 -16.34
CA LEU A 355 -18.17 12.95 -15.25
C LEU A 355 -17.94 11.57 -14.62
N ARG A 356 -17.62 10.55 -15.42
CA ARG A 356 -17.36 9.17 -14.98
C ARG A 356 -16.05 9.07 -14.21
N ILE A 357 -15.00 9.77 -14.66
CA ILE A 357 -13.74 9.85 -13.90
C ILE A 357 -13.99 10.51 -12.54
N ARG A 358 -14.70 11.65 -12.50
CA ARG A 358 -15.02 12.35 -11.24
C ARG A 358 -15.88 11.51 -10.31
N LEU A 359 -16.85 10.76 -10.84
CA LEU A 359 -17.72 9.87 -10.07
C LEU A 359 -16.91 8.89 -9.21
N VAL A 360 -15.91 8.25 -9.81
CA VAL A 360 -15.09 7.22 -9.12
C VAL A 360 -14.13 7.85 -8.12
N PHE A 361 -13.41 8.90 -8.50
CA PHE A 361 -12.27 9.38 -7.71
C PHE A 361 -12.57 10.54 -6.76
N ASP A 362 -13.67 11.29 -6.95
CA ASP A 362 -14.05 12.36 -6.03
C ASP A 362 -14.54 11.78 -4.70
N LYS A 363 -13.82 12.12 -3.62
CA LYS A 363 -14.12 11.65 -2.26
C LYS A 363 -15.51 12.05 -1.77
N ARG A 364 -16.08 13.14 -2.29
CA ARG A 364 -17.39 13.68 -1.87
C ARG A 364 -18.58 12.95 -2.49
N ARG A 365 -18.35 12.14 -3.53
CA ARG A 365 -19.41 11.47 -4.32
C ARG A 365 -19.64 10.01 -3.91
N SER A 366 -19.56 9.70 -2.62
CA SER A 366 -19.75 8.31 -2.15
C SER A 366 -21.13 7.75 -2.48
N ASP A 367 -22.19 8.54 -2.34
CA ASP A 367 -23.55 8.05 -2.59
C ASP A 367 -23.83 7.85 -4.08
N ASP A 368 -23.23 8.68 -4.94
CA ASP A 368 -23.30 8.48 -6.38
C ASP A 368 -22.58 7.19 -6.80
N ARG A 369 -21.44 6.86 -6.18
CA ARG A 369 -20.76 5.57 -6.40
C ARG A 369 -21.60 4.38 -5.97
N LYS A 370 -22.30 4.49 -4.84
CA LYS A 370 -23.22 3.44 -4.39
C LYS A 370 -24.31 3.19 -5.43
N ARG A 371 -24.95 4.27 -5.90
CA ARG A 371 -25.98 4.20 -6.95
C ARG A 371 -25.44 3.58 -8.24
N TRP A 372 -24.28 4.05 -8.70
CA TRP A 372 -23.61 3.51 -9.89
C TRP A 372 -23.35 2.01 -9.79
N ILE A 373 -22.82 1.53 -8.66
CA ILE A 373 -22.55 0.11 -8.47
C ILE A 373 -23.84 -0.69 -8.41
N SER A 374 -24.88 -0.20 -7.73
CA SER A 374 -26.20 -0.85 -7.70
C SER A 374 -26.85 -0.95 -9.08
N GLU A 375 -26.83 0.13 -9.86
CA GLU A 375 -27.37 0.16 -11.24
C GLU A 375 -26.62 -0.82 -12.15
N ARG A 376 -25.29 -0.87 -12.06
CA ARG A 376 -24.47 -1.79 -12.88
C ARG A 376 -24.63 -3.24 -12.46
N LEU A 377 -24.83 -3.53 -11.17
CA LEU A 377 -25.17 -4.88 -10.70
C LEU A 377 -26.49 -5.37 -11.32
N LEU A 378 -27.53 -4.53 -11.32
CA LEU A 378 -28.83 -4.86 -11.93
C LEU A 378 -28.73 -5.06 -13.46
N ALA A 379 -27.94 -4.21 -14.13
CA ALA A 379 -27.74 -4.32 -15.58
C ALA A 379 -26.97 -5.59 -15.97
N ARG A 380 -26.01 -6.02 -15.15
CA ARG A 380 -25.21 -7.23 -15.41
C ARG A 380 -26.05 -8.49 -15.47
N ASP A 381 -27.06 -8.60 -14.62
CA ASP A 381 -27.95 -9.77 -14.61
C ASP A 381 -28.90 -9.81 -15.83
N GLN A 382 -28.96 -8.71 -16.60
CA GLN A 382 -29.75 -8.58 -17.83
C GLN A 382 -28.90 -8.65 -19.11
N GLU A 383 -27.59 -8.36 -19.04
CA GLU A 383 -26.68 -8.39 -20.19
C GLU A 383 -26.24 -9.83 -20.54
N VAL A 384 -27.11 -10.52 -21.28
CA VAL A 384 -26.72 -11.65 -22.13
C VAL A 384 -26.04 -11.09 -23.39
N THR A 385 -24.74 -11.35 -23.51
CA THR A 385 -23.94 -11.28 -24.76
C THR A 385 -24.00 -9.97 -25.57
N ALA A 386 -23.07 -9.05 -25.27
CA ALA A 386 -22.52 -8.17 -26.31
C ALA A 386 -21.09 -8.64 -26.62
N ASP A 387 -20.80 -8.91 -27.89
CA ASP A 387 -19.45 -9.21 -28.34
C ASP A 387 -18.55 -7.99 -28.12
N ALA A 388 -17.35 -8.21 -27.59
CA ALA A 388 -16.38 -7.15 -27.41
C ALA A 388 -16.04 -6.50 -28.77
N PRO A 389 -16.01 -5.16 -28.87
CA PRO A 389 -15.59 -4.51 -30.10
C PRO A 389 -14.17 -4.95 -30.47
N LYS A 390 -13.97 -5.33 -31.74
CA LYS A 390 -12.69 -5.81 -32.31
C LYS A 390 -11.63 -4.72 -32.47
N THR A 391 -11.84 -3.53 -31.91
CA THR A 391 -10.98 -2.36 -32.06
C THR A 391 -10.18 -2.12 -30.78
N ASN A 392 -8.89 -1.85 -30.92
CA ASN A 392 -7.96 -1.51 -29.84
C ASN A 392 -8.17 -0.08 -29.30
N ASP A 393 -9.42 0.34 -29.17
CA ASP A 393 -9.84 1.67 -28.74
C ASP A 393 -10.90 1.53 -27.66
N ILE A 394 -10.79 2.34 -26.60
CA ILE A 394 -11.75 2.36 -25.50
C ILE A 394 -12.00 3.80 -25.05
N THR A 395 -13.26 4.12 -24.74
CA THR A 395 -13.60 5.41 -24.13
C THR A 395 -13.29 5.41 -22.63
N TYR A 396 -13.05 6.58 -22.04
CA TYR A 396 -12.85 6.67 -20.59
C TYR A 396 -14.10 6.20 -19.81
N LYS A 397 -15.30 6.46 -20.32
CA LYS A 397 -16.56 5.96 -19.78
C LYS A 397 -16.62 4.43 -19.81
N GLU A 398 -16.31 3.78 -20.92
CA GLU A 398 -16.33 2.31 -21.01
C GLU A 398 -15.30 1.68 -20.07
N PHE A 399 -14.10 2.27 -19.99
CA PHE A 399 -13.09 1.86 -19.03
C PHE A 399 -13.61 1.95 -17.59
N VAL A 400 -14.27 3.05 -17.22
CA VAL A 400 -14.86 3.22 -15.88
C VAL A 400 -15.98 2.20 -15.64
N ASP A 401 -16.96 2.12 -16.53
CA ASP A 401 -18.18 1.32 -16.35
C ASP A 401 -17.96 -0.19 -16.51
N ASN A 402 -16.82 -0.62 -17.09
CA ASN A 402 -16.47 -2.02 -17.30
C ASN A 402 -15.27 -2.47 -16.46
N GLU A 403 -14.08 -1.86 -16.61
CA GLU A 403 -12.86 -2.28 -15.90
C GLU A 403 -12.87 -1.82 -14.44
N LEU A 404 -13.02 -0.51 -14.17
CA LEU A 404 -13.03 0.00 -12.79
C LEU A 404 -14.24 -0.46 -11.99
N PHE A 405 -15.36 -0.77 -12.64
CA PHE A 405 -16.50 -1.40 -11.99
C PHE A 405 -16.13 -2.78 -11.41
N ARG A 406 -15.41 -3.62 -12.15
CA ARG A 406 -14.93 -4.93 -11.66
C ARG A 406 -14.00 -4.78 -10.46
N TYR A 407 -13.07 -3.82 -10.52
CA TYR A 407 -12.26 -3.47 -9.35
C TYR A 407 -13.10 -3.05 -8.15
N SER A 408 -14.13 -2.23 -8.35
CA SER A 408 -15.00 -1.77 -7.27
C SER A 408 -15.72 -2.93 -6.59
N LEU A 409 -16.21 -3.91 -7.36
CA LEU A 409 -16.82 -5.14 -6.81
C LEU A 409 -15.83 -5.99 -6.03
N LEU A 410 -14.62 -6.13 -6.55
CA LEU A 410 -13.56 -6.89 -5.92
C LEU A 410 -13.09 -6.23 -4.61
N ASP A 411 -12.94 -4.92 -4.60
CA ASP A 411 -12.62 -4.13 -3.40
C ASP A 411 -13.72 -4.28 -2.34
N LEU A 412 -15.00 -4.25 -2.74
CA LEU A 412 -16.11 -4.56 -1.83
C LEU A 412 -15.98 -5.95 -1.21
N ARG A 413 -15.76 -6.98 -2.03
CA ARG A 413 -15.61 -8.37 -1.57
C ARG A 413 -14.42 -8.56 -0.64
N ARG A 414 -13.28 -7.91 -0.90
CA ARG A 414 -12.07 -8.04 -0.08
C ARG A 414 -12.13 -7.24 1.21
N SER A 415 -12.84 -6.13 1.21
CA SER A 415 -12.81 -5.15 2.31
C SER A 415 -13.99 -5.27 3.27
N ILE A 416 -15.15 -5.78 2.84
CA ILE A 416 -16.36 -5.95 3.65
C ILE A 416 -16.53 -7.44 4.01
N PRO A 417 -16.72 -7.81 5.30
CA PRO A 417 -16.91 -9.20 5.71
C PRO A 417 -18.36 -9.67 5.53
N SER A 418 -18.57 -10.98 5.63
CA SER A 418 -19.90 -11.59 5.68
C SER A 418 -20.51 -11.48 7.08
N VAL A 419 -21.84 -11.35 7.17
CA VAL A 419 -22.61 -11.43 8.40
C VAL A 419 -22.56 -12.83 9.03
N VAL A 420 -22.32 -13.87 8.21
CA VAL A 420 -22.42 -15.26 8.66
C VAL A 420 -21.20 -15.64 9.50
N ASP A 421 -19.99 -15.52 8.96
CA ASP A 421 -18.75 -15.84 9.68
C ASP A 421 -18.01 -14.62 10.25
N GLY A 422 -18.35 -13.40 9.81
CA GLY A 422 -17.62 -12.20 10.19
C GLY A 422 -16.24 -12.08 9.57
N LEU A 423 -15.93 -12.86 8.53
CA LEU A 423 -14.61 -12.94 7.92
C LEU A 423 -14.58 -12.26 6.56
N LYS A 424 -13.44 -11.65 6.25
CA LYS A 424 -13.05 -11.27 4.89
C LYS A 424 -12.50 -12.50 4.15
N PRO A 425 -12.52 -12.55 2.80
CA PRO A 425 -11.99 -13.68 2.05
C PRO A 425 -10.55 -14.05 2.42
N SER A 426 -9.66 -13.06 2.61
CA SER A 426 -8.27 -13.31 3.04
C SER A 426 -8.22 -14.03 4.39
N GLN A 427 -9.03 -13.61 5.36
CA GLN A 427 -9.11 -14.25 6.68
C GLN A 427 -9.66 -15.67 6.60
N ARG A 428 -10.66 -15.90 5.73
CA ARG A 428 -11.27 -17.20 5.51
C ARG A 428 -10.32 -18.21 4.89
N LYS A 429 -9.54 -17.79 3.90
CA LYS A 429 -8.45 -18.60 3.30
C LYS A 429 -7.45 -19.07 4.36
N VAL A 430 -7.05 -18.18 5.29
CA VAL A 430 -6.16 -18.59 6.39
C VAL A 430 -6.80 -19.61 7.31
N ILE A 431 -8.07 -19.41 7.69
CA ILE A 431 -8.81 -20.36 8.53
C ILE A 431 -8.97 -21.70 7.81
N HIS A 432 -9.32 -21.71 6.52
CA HIS A 432 -9.45 -22.93 5.71
C HIS A 432 -8.15 -23.75 5.69
N THR A 433 -7.02 -23.09 5.38
CA THR A 433 -5.69 -23.73 5.42
C THR A 433 -5.36 -24.29 6.80
N LEU A 434 -5.70 -23.59 7.88
CA LEU A 434 -5.43 -24.06 9.25
C LEU A 434 -6.34 -25.22 9.66
N LEU A 435 -7.61 -25.21 9.26
CA LEU A 435 -8.57 -26.28 9.54
C LEU A 435 -8.24 -27.61 8.86
N ARG A 436 -7.51 -27.56 7.73
CA ARG A 436 -7.03 -28.74 6.99
C ARG A 436 -5.65 -29.22 7.45
N ARG A 437 -4.97 -28.45 8.29
CA ARG A 437 -3.65 -28.81 8.80
C ARG A 437 -3.78 -29.76 9.99
N SER A 438 -3.04 -30.87 9.94
CA SER A 438 -3.08 -31.91 10.98
C SER A 438 -2.25 -31.60 12.24
N SER A 439 -1.49 -30.50 12.26
CA SER A 439 -0.54 -30.20 13.33
C SER A 439 -0.83 -28.88 14.03
N ASN A 440 -1.01 -28.96 15.35
CA ASN A 440 -1.17 -27.80 16.26
C ASN A 440 0.16 -27.17 16.68
N LYS A 441 1.26 -27.52 16.02
CA LYS A 441 2.57 -26.91 16.29
C LYS A 441 2.62 -25.49 15.75
N GLU A 442 3.29 -24.62 16.49
CA GLU A 442 3.59 -23.24 16.09
C GLU A 442 4.19 -23.19 14.68
N ILE A 443 3.68 -22.25 13.88
CA ILE A 443 4.15 -21.99 12.52
C ILE A 443 4.61 -20.56 12.40
N LYS A 444 5.67 -20.32 11.63
CA LYS A 444 6.08 -18.95 11.28
C LYS A 444 5.01 -18.34 10.38
N VAL A 445 4.67 -17.07 10.60
CA VAL A 445 3.68 -16.36 9.78
C VAL A 445 4.06 -16.40 8.29
N SER A 446 5.36 -16.30 7.97
CA SER A 446 5.87 -16.46 6.60
C SER A 446 5.54 -17.81 5.97
N GLN A 447 5.73 -18.90 6.71
CA GLN A 447 5.41 -20.25 6.26
C GLN A 447 3.90 -20.46 6.12
N LEU A 448 3.10 -19.87 7.02
CA LEU A 448 1.66 -19.94 6.95
C LEU A 448 1.13 -19.20 5.70
N ALA A 449 1.63 -18.00 5.39
CA ALA A 449 1.17 -17.30 4.19
C ALA A 449 1.59 -18.01 2.91
N ALA A 450 2.80 -18.60 2.86
CA ALA A 450 3.21 -19.44 1.73
C ALA A 450 2.28 -20.66 1.56
N ALA A 451 1.88 -21.31 2.67
CA ALA A 451 0.92 -22.41 2.62
C ALA A 451 -0.47 -21.97 2.14
N VAL A 452 -0.95 -20.80 2.59
CA VAL A 452 -2.22 -20.21 2.13
C VAL A 452 -2.14 -19.86 0.63
N ALA A 453 -1.03 -19.28 0.18
CA ALA A 453 -0.81 -18.97 -1.24
C ALA A 453 -0.85 -20.23 -2.12
N LEU A 454 -0.27 -21.33 -1.64
CA LEU A 454 -0.26 -22.60 -2.35
C LEU A 454 -1.63 -23.30 -2.34
N ASN A 455 -2.30 -23.33 -1.19
CA ASN A 455 -3.51 -24.15 -1.00
C ASN A 455 -4.82 -23.44 -1.38
N GLU A 456 -4.84 -22.11 -1.35
CA GLU A 456 -6.07 -21.31 -1.48
C GLU A 456 -6.09 -20.48 -2.76
N GLY A 457 -5.16 -20.70 -3.69
CA GLY A 457 -5.05 -19.86 -4.88
C GLY A 457 -4.82 -18.38 -4.56
N TYR A 458 -4.19 -18.02 -3.44
CA TYR A 458 -4.10 -16.61 -3.05
C TYR A 458 -3.09 -15.83 -3.91
N HIS A 459 -3.59 -14.97 -4.80
CA HIS A 459 -2.78 -14.29 -5.82
C HIS A 459 -2.22 -12.91 -5.43
N HIS A 460 -2.62 -12.32 -4.30
CA HIS A 460 -2.26 -10.93 -3.94
C HIS A 460 -0.90 -10.74 -3.27
N GLY A 461 0.03 -11.67 -3.51
CA GLY A 461 1.35 -11.69 -2.91
C GLY A 461 1.33 -12.10 -1.44
N GLU A 462 2.36 -12.84 -1.03
CA GLU A 462 2.51 -13.33 0.35
C GLU A 462 2.62 -12.19 1.39
N TRP A 463 2.84 -10.96 0.94
CA TRP A 463 3.17 -9.81 1.78
C TRP A 463 2.00 -9.07 2.44
N ARG A 464 0.73 -9.43 2.17
CA ARG A 464 -0.43 -8.90 2.95
C ARG A 464 -0.48 -9.51 4.36
N TRP A 465 0.67 -9.56 5.02
CA TRP A 465 0.89 -10.01 6.40
C TRP A 465 -0.05 -9.30 7.39
N LEU A 466 -0.48 -8.06 7.09
CA LEU A 466 -1.41 -7.32 7.95
C LEU A 466 -2.78 -7.98 8.11
N ASP A 467 -3.30 -8.66 7.08
CA ASP A 467 -4.55 -9.42 7.22
C ASP A 467 -4.33 -10.63 8.14
N PHE A 468 -3.14 -11.25 8.07
CA PHE A 468 -2.72 -12.31 8.99
C PHE A 468 -2.51 -11.82 10.43
N LEU A 469 -2.12 -10.55 10.62
CA LEU A 469 -2.01 -9.93 11.95
C LEU A 469 -3.38 -9.61 12.56
N GLN A 470 -4.41 -9.31 11.75
CA GLN A 470 -5.77 -9.11 12.27
C GLN A 470 -6.42 -10.41 12.75
N LEU A 471 -5.96 -11.57 12.24
CA LEU A 471 -6.45 -12.88 12.66
C LEU A 471 -6.14 -13.20 14.12
N SER A 472 -5.11 -12.60 14.71
CA SER A 472 -4.77 -12.87 16.11
C SER A 472 -5.75 -12.31 17.14
N ALA A 473 -6.65 -11.42 16.70
CA ALA A 473 -7.78 -10.95 17.49
C ALA A 473 -8.97 -11.91 17.42
N ILE A 474 -8.94 -12.88 16.49
CA ILE A 474 -9.93 -13.93 16.38
C ILE A 474 -9.64 -14.98 17.45
N LEU A 475 -10.69 -15.37 18.17
CA LEU A 475 -10.68 -16.36 19.26
C LEU A 475 -9.95 -17.69 18.97
N CYS A 476 -9.67 -17.97 17.70
CA CYS A 476 -9.09 -19.21 17.17
C CYS A 476 -7.55 -19.27 17.29
N PHE A 477 -6.90 -18.18 17.65
CA PHE A 477 -5.46 -18.11 17.87
C PHE A 477 -5.13 -17.84 19.32
N SER A 478 -4.08 -18.49 19.84
CA SER A 478 -3.55 -18.13 21.15
C SER A 478 -3.14 -16.64 21.10
N ARG A 479 -3.64 -15.84 22.04
CA ARG A 479 -3.44 -14.39 22.11
C ARG A 479 -1.97 -14.00 22.22
N VAL A 480 -1.25 -13.97 21.10
CA VAL A 480 0.08 -13.36 21.02
C VAL A 480 -0.15 -11.89 20.72
N GLN A 481 0.01 -11.00 21.70
CA GLN A 481 -0.02 -9.55 21.43
C GLN A 481 1.24 -9.14 20.66
N PHE A 482 1.06 -8.39 19.57
CA PHE A 482 2.11 -8.06 18.60
C PHE A 482 2.90 -6.84 19.07
N PHE A 483 3.99 -7.09 19.80
CA PHE A 483 4.90 -6.03 20.29
C PHE A 483 5.85 -5.51 19.21
N GLY A 484 5.35 -4.88 18.15
CA GLY A 484 6.21 -4.12 17.22
C GLY A 484 7.39 -4.90 16.59
N ILE A 485 7.38 -6.24 16.65
CA ILE A 485 8.38 -7.12 16.06
C ILE A 485 8.02 -7.31 14.58
N SER A 486 9.03 -7.28 13.72
CA SER A 486 8.88 -7.53 12.28
C SER A 486 8.11 -8.83 12.01
N CYS A 487 7.04 -8.76 11.22
CA CYS A 487 6.12 -9.86 10.90
C CYS A 487 6.81 -11.11 10.33
N LYS A 488 8.00 -10.96 9.74
CA LYS A 488 8.81 -12.06 9.19
C LYS A 488 9.29 -13.07 10.26
N VAL A 489 9.37 -12.68 11.54
CA VAL A 489 9.91 -13.53 12.63
C VAL A 489 8.80 -14.10 13.52
N LEU A 490 7.54 -13.65 13.35
CA LEU A 490 6.45 -14.05 14.21
C LEU A 490 6.03 -15.50 14.01
N ARG A 491 5.68 -16.13 15.14
CA ARG A 491 5.13 -17.48 15.21
C ARG A 491 3.72 -17.39 15.78
N VAL A 492 2.84 -18.20 15.22
CA VAL A 492 1.45 -18.28 15.62
C VAL A 492 1.16 -19.71 16.03
N LYS A 493 0.52 -19.87 17.19
CA LYS A 493 -0.02 -21.15 17.66
C LYS A 493 -1.54 -21.14 17.46
N TRP A 494 -2.00 -22.19 16.78
CA TRP A 494 -3.40 -22.42 16.48
C TRP A 494 -4.07 -23.19 17.61
N GLU A 495 -5.22 -22.70 18.09
CA GLU A 495 -6.04 -23.40 19.09
C GLU A 495 -7.18 -24.15 18.40
N GLU A 496 -6.81 -25.30 17.82
CA GLU A 496 -7.73 -26.16 17.08
C GLU A 496 -9.00 -26.55 17.86
N PRO A 497 -8.94 -26.91 19.16
CA PRO A 497 -10.14 -27.39 19.87
C PRO A 497 -11.23 -26.33 19.98
N ILE A 498 -10.88 -25.08 20.33
CA ILE A 498 -11.86 -23.99 20.42
C ILE A 498 -12.38 -23.64 19.03
N THR A 499 -11.51 -23.66 18.02
CA THR A 499 -11.91 -23.33 16.66
C THR A 499 -12.91 -24.33 16.10
N ARG A 500 -12.69 -25.64 16.27
CA ARG A 500 -13.63 -26.67 15.82
C ARG A 500 -14.91 -26.75 16.65
N LEU A 501 -14.92 -26.20 17.86
CA LEU A 501 -16.17 -25.97 18.59
C LEU A 501 -16.97 -24.83 17.94
N ILE A 502 -16.30 -23.74 17.54
CA ILE A 502 -16.94 -22.60 16.87
C ILE A 502 -17.41 -22.98 15.46
N PHE A 503 -16.59 -23.72 14.72
CA PHE A 503 -16.81 -24.20 13.35
C PHE A 503 -16.85 -25.74 13.33
N PRO A 504 -18.02 -26.34 13.60
CA PRO A 504 -18.13 -27.79 13.76
C PRO A 504 -17.77 -28.55 12.50
N THR A 505 -16.99 -29.63 12.63
CA THR A 505 -16.62 -30.52 11.52
C THR A 505 -17.82 -31.14 10.81
N ALA A 506 -18.94 -31.35 11.54
CA ALA A 506 -20.18 -31.86 10.97
C ALA A 506 -20.84 -30.89 9.96
N ASP A 507 -20.43 -29.62 9.92
CA ASP A 507 -20.91 -28.68 8.88
C ASP A 507 -20.07 -28.70 7.62
N ASP A 508 -18.83 -29.20 7.65
CA ASP A 508 -17.86 -29.02 6.56
C ASP A 508 -18.43 -29.51 5.21
N GLU A 509 -19.09 -30.67 5.18
CA GLU A 509 -19.71 -31.25 3.98
C GLU A 509 -20.96 -30.49 3.47
N LEU A 510 -21.48 -29.54 4.26
CA LEU A 510 -22.66 -28.73 3.93
C LEU A 510 -22.29 -27.33 3.41
N LEU A 511 -21.01 -27.01 3.37
CA LEU A 511 -20.51 -25.71 2.93
C LEU A 511 -20.33 -25.69 1.40
N HIS A 512 -20.58 -24.54 0.79
CA HIS A 512 -20.32 -24.34 -0.63
C HIS A 512 -18.86 -23.91 -0.83
N TYR A 513 -17.99 -24.87 -1.17
CA TYR A 513 -16.59 -24.63 -1.49
C TYR A 513 -16.43 -23.98 -2.85
N LEU A 514 -15.60 -22.95 -2.92
CA LEU A 514 -15.26 -22.29 -4.18
C LEU A 514 -14.18 -23.09 -4.90
N GLU A 515 -14.11 -22.94 -6.23
CA GLU A 515 -13.12 -23.57 -7.08
C GLU A 515 -12.31 -22.50 -7.83
N GLU A 516 -10.99 -22.51 -7.65
CA GLU A 516 -10.04 -21.66 -8.36
C GLU A 516 -8.96 -22.55 -9.01
N GLU A 517 -8.69 -22.36 -10.31
CA GLU A 517 -7.69 -23.15 -11.07
C GLU A 517 -7.87 -24.68 -10.97
N ASN A 518 -9.11 -25.16 -10.89
CA ASN A 518 -9.49 -26.57 -10.65
C ASN A 518 -9.12 -27.12 -9.26
N GLN A 519 -8.90 -26.23 -8.28
CA GLN A 519 -8.64 -26.57 -6.89
C GLN A 519 -9.77 -26.04 -6.01
N LEU A 520 -10.29 -26.92 -5.14
CA LEU A 520 -11.22 -26.51 -4.09
C LEU A 520 -10.48 -25.68 -3.04
N ILE A 521 -10.89 -24.43 -2.92
CA ILE A 521 -10.39 -23.44 -1.98
C ILE A 521 -11.38 -23.27 -0.83
N GLU A 522 -11.35 -22.15 -0.11
CA GLU A 522 -12.26 -21.87 0.99
C GLU A 522 -13.74 -21.82 0.57
N PRO A 523 -14.67 -22.07 1.50
CA PRO A 523 -16.09 -21.90 1.22
C PRO A 523 -16.48 -20.43 1.12
N GLU A 524 -17.64 -20.14 0.53
CA GLU A 524 -18.16 -18.75 0.47
C GLU A 524 -18.23 -18.10 1.85
N TRP A 525 -18.63 -18.88 2.85
CA TRP A 525 -18.59 -18.54 4.26
C TRP A 525 -18.60 -19.82 5.10
N TYR A 526 -18.03 -19.72 6.29
CA TYR A 526 -18.26 -20.72 7.34
C TYR A 526 -19.53 -20.39 8.13
N CYS A 527 -20.13 -21.38 8.80
CA CYS A 527 -21.32 -21.16 9.62
C CYS A 527 -20.99 -21.37 11.11
N PRO A 528 -20.42 -20.38 11.82
CA PRO A 528 -20.09 -20.56 13.23
C PRO A 528 -21.34 -20.73 14.09
N ILE A 529 -21.22 -21.41 15.23
CA ILE A 529 -22.34 -21.61 16.18
C ILE A 529 -22.78 -20.31 16.89
N ILE A 530 -21.94 -19.28 16.84
CA ILE A 530 -22.17 -17.96 17.42
C ILE A 530 -21.69 -16.88 16.42
N PRO A 531 -22.29 -15.68 16.42
CA PRO A 531 -21.95 -14.63 15.45
C PRO A 531 -20.58 -14.03 15.75
N MET A 532 -19.55 -14.57 15.10
CA MET A 532 -18.16 -14.16 15.30
C MET A 532 -17.89 -12.69 14.92
N ILE A 533 -18.70 -12.11 14.03
CA ILE A 533 -18.64 -10.68 13.66
C ILE A 533 -18.86 -9.76 14.87
N LEU A 534 -19.71 -10.16 15.83
CA LEU A 534 -19.98 -9.38 17.04
C LEU A 534 -18.92 -9.58 18.11
N ILE A 535 -18.22 -10.71 18.09
CA ILE A 535 -17.16 -11.05 19.05
C ILE A 535 -15.85 -10.36 18.66
N ASN A 536 -15.43 -10.52 17.41
CA ASN A 536 -14.16 -9.97 16.93
C ASN A 536 -14.29 -8.50 16.52
N GLY A 537 -15.50 -8.06 16.16
CA GLY A 537 -15.70 -6.82 15.42
C GLY A 537 -15.18 -6.91 13.99
N ALA A 538 -15.40 -5.85 13.22
CA ALA A 538 -14.80 -5.70 11.91
C ALA A 538 -14.69 -4.23 11.51
N GLU A 539 -13.64 -3.92 10.77
CA GLU A 539 -13.48 -2.64 10.10
C GLU A 539 -13.05 -2.85 8.65
N GLY A 540 -13.69 -2.12 7.74
CA GLY A 540 -13.45 -2.24 6.32
C GLY A 540 -13.83 -0.96 5.58
N ILE A 541 -13.02 -0.57 4.61
CA ILE A 541 -13.28 0.57 3.73
C ILE A 541 -13.19 0.04 2.31
N ALA A 542 -14.26 0.24 1.54
CA ALA A 542 -14.37 -0.19 0.16
C ALA A 542 -14.85 0.99 -0.71
N THR A 543 -14.94 0.75 -2.02
CA THR A 543 -15.40 1.74 -2.99
C THR A 543 -16.86 2.10 -2.75
N GLY A 544 -17.10 3.24 -2.06
CA GLY A 544 -18.45 3.75 -1.79
C GLY A 544 -19.09 3.28 -0.48
N TRP A 545 -18.57 2.20 0.13
CA TRP A 545 -19.07 1.67 1.40
C TRP A 545 -17.98 1.58 2.45
N SER A 546 -18.38 1.59 3.72
CA SER A 546 -17.53 1.26 4.84
C SER A 546 -18.32 0.44 5.85
N THR A 547 -17.59 -0.35 6.62
CA THR A 547 -18.16 -1.14 7.71
C THR A 547 -17.35 -0.92 8.97
N ARG A 548 -18.04 -0.73 10.08
CA ARG A 548 -17.47 -0.67 11.41
C ARG A 548 -18.41 -1.33 12.40
N VAL A 549 -18.05 -2.54 12.80
CA VAL A 549 -18.70 -3.33 13.85
C VAL A 549 -17.74 -3.42 15.03
N LEU A 550 -18.19 -3.02 16.22
CA LEU A 550 -17.38 -3.12 17.43
C LEU A 550 -17.50 -4.52 18.05
N SER A 551 -16.46 -4.94 18.78
CA SER A 551 -16.46 -6.18 19.54
C SER A 551 -17.38 -6.09 20.76
N HIS A 552 -17.87 -7.25 21.20
CA HIS A 552 -18.74 -7.43 22.35
C HIS A 552 -18.24 -8.57 23.24
N ASP A 553 -18.75 -8.61 24.48
CA ASP A 553 -18.43 -9.69 25.39
C ASP A 553 -19.01 -11.02 24.91
N ILE A 554 -18.17 -12.06 24.92
CA ILE A 554 -18.52 -13.39 24.39
C ILE A 554 -19.70 -13.99 25.15
N ASN A 555 -19.74 -13.85 26.49
CA ASN A 555 -20.81 -14.42 27.29
C ASN A 555 -22.14 -13.73 26.98
N LYS A 556 -22.14 -12.39 26.84
CA LYS A 556 -23.34 -11.65 26.44
C LYS A 556 -23.85 -12.04 25.05
N VAL A 557 -22.95 -12.33 24.11
CA VAL A 557 -23.34 -12.83 22.78
C VAL A 557 -23.98 -14.23 22.91
N ILE A 558 -23.37 -15.14 23.67
CA ILE A 558 -23.89 -16.49 23.90
C ILE A 558 -25.24 -16.45 24.62
N ASP A 559 -25.40 -15.61 25.64
CA ASP A 559 -26.65 -15.49 26.39
C ASP A 559 -27.78 -14.95 25.48
N ASN A 560 -27.47 -14.02 24.58
CA ASN A 560 -28.44 -13.58 23.57
C ASN A 560 -28.77 -14.67 22.54
N VAL A 561 -27.82 -15.52 22.15
CA VAL A 561 -28.12 -16.71 21.33
C VAL A 561 -29.09 -17.63 22.06
N ARG A 562 -28.85 -17.92 23.34
CA ARG A 562 -29.74 -18.76 24.16
C ARG A 562 -31.14 -18.18 24.29
N ARG A 563 -31.24 -16.88 24.57
CA ARG A 563 -32.51 -16.13 24.58
C ARG A 563 -33.27 -16.31 23.26
N LEU A 564 -32.59 -16.21 22.11
CA LEU A 564 -33.22 -16.42 20.80
C LEU A 564 -33.69 -17.86 20.59
N ILE A 565 -32.95 -18.86 21.09
CA ILE A 565 -33.38 -20.26 21.07
C ILE A 565 -34.66 -20.45 21.90
N GLU A 566 -34.75 -19.78 23.05
CA GLU A 566 -35.90 -19.83 23.97
C GLU A 566 -37.08 -18.93 23.53
N GLY A 567 -36.91 -18.14 22.46
CA GLY A 567 -37.93 -17.20 21.98
C GLY A 567 -38.06 -15.93 22.81
N GLU A 568 -37.08 -15.63 23.66
CA GLU A 568 -37.03 -14.42 24.49
C GLU A 568 -36.59 -13.17 23.70
N LYS A 569 -36.80 -12.00 24.31
CA LYS A 569 -36.36 -10.72 23.74
C LYS A 569 -34.84 -10.55 23.85
N PHE A 570 -34.25 -10.02 22.79
CA PHE A 570 -32.83 -9.65 22.73
C PHE A 570 -32.49 -8.57 23.77
N GLU A 571 -31.43 -8.80 24.53
CA GLU A 571 -30.87 -7.85 25.49
C GLU A 571 -29.81 -6.98 24.81
N LYS A 572 -29.97 -5.65 24.90
CA LYS A 572 -29.04 -4.69 24.30
C LYS A 572 -27.63 -4.87 24.88
N MET A 573 -26.66 -5.10 23.99
CA MET A 573 -25.26 -5.24 24.36
C MET A 573 -24.51 -3.91 24.18
N THR A 574 -23.66 -3.57 25.13
CA THR A 574 -22.67 -2.50 25.01
C THR A 574 -21.36 -3.07 24.47
N PRO A 575 -20.65 -2.36 23.58
CA PRO A 575 -19.34 -2.80 23.08
C PRO A 575 -18.37 -3.08 24.23
N SER A 576 -17.57 -4.12 24.07
CA SER A 576 -16.57 -4.57 25.04
C SER A 576 -15.33 -5.04 24.32
N PHE A 577 -14.17 -4.77 24.88
CA PHE A 577 -12.87 -5.15 24.31
C PHE A 577 -12.15 -6.02 25.34
N SER A 578 -11.63 -7.15 24.89
CA SER A 578 -10.92 -8.06 25.79
C SER A 578 -9.64 -7.39 26.31
N ASP A 579 -9.33 -7.63 27.58
CA ASP A 579 -8.16 -7.08 28.29
C ASP A 579 -8.13 -5.54 28.40
N PHE A 580 -9.20 -4.84 28.01
CA PHE A 580 -9.33 -3.39 28.16
C PHE A 580 -9.89 -3.04 29.55
N SER A 581 -9.13 -2.29 30.33
CA SER A 581 -9.49 -1.90 31.70
C SER A 581 -10.17 -0.53 31.81
N GLY A 582 -10.37 0.14 30.67
CA GLY A 582 -11.04 1.43 30.57
C GLY A 582 -12.57 1.31 30.64
N SER A 583 -13.28 2.37 30.22
CA SER A 583 -14.74 2.40 30.24
C SER A 583 -15.30 2.75 28.87
N VAL A 584 -16.41 2.09 28.51
CA VAL A 584 -17.18 2.35 27.30
C VAL A 584 -18.56 2.84 27.72
N GLN A 585 -18.96 4.02 27.25
CA GLN A 585 -20.26 4.62 27.54
C GLN A 585 -20.96 4.99 26.23
N GLU A 586 -22.24 4.66 26.11
CA GLU A 586 -23.06 5.12 24.99
C GLU A 586 -23.49 6.56 25.24
N ILE A 587 -23.14 7.47 24.33
CA ILE A 587 -23.53 8.89 24.41
C ILE A 587 -24.87 9.08 23.69
N GLU A 588 -24.93 8.57 22.46
CA GLU A 588 -26.08 8.60 21.56
C GLU A 588 -26.24 7.21 20.95
N GLU A 589 -27.40 6.93 20.35
CA GLU A 589 -27.63 5.66 19.65
C GLU A 589 -26.51 5.42 18.62
N ASN A 590 -25.89 4.24 18.69
CA ASN A 590 -24.76 3.84 17.85
C ASN A 590 -23.49 4.70 17.98
N ARG A 591 -23.37 5.54 19.02
CA ARG A 591 -22.20 6.39 19.28
C ARG A 591 -21.66 6.20 20.70
N PHE A 592 -20.41 5.74 20.78
CA PHE A 592 -19.78 5.33 22.02
C PHE A 592 -18.56 6.19 22.35
N GLU A 593 -18.42 6.57 23.62
CA GLU A 593 -17.20 7.14 24.18
C GLU A 593 -16.36 6.04 24.83
N ILE A 594 -15.15 5.84 24.31
CA ILE A 594 -14.16 4.92 24.86
C ILE A 594 -13.15 5.76 25.63
N ARG A 595 -13.12 5.58 26.95
CA ARG A 595 -12.22 6.29 27.85
C ARG A 595 -11.13 5.36 28.36
N GLY A 596 -9.88 5.78 28.20
CA GLY A 596 -8.74 5.19 28.90
C GLY A 596 -8.82 5.44 30.40
N LYS A 597 -7.77 5.07 31.12
CA LYS A 597 -7.75 5.14 32.58
C LYS A 597 -6.47 5.79 33.05
N PHE A 598 -6.62 6.70 34.00
CA PHE A 598 -5.50 7.32 34.69
C PHE A 598 -5.79 7.39 36.19
N SER A 599 -4.72 7.36 36.97
CA SER A 599 -4.70 7.51 38.42
C SER A 599 -3.73 8.61 38.81
N PHE A 600 -3.95 9.17 40.01
CA PHE A 600 -2.95 9.98 40.66
C PHE A 600 -2.27 9.10 41.72
N PRO A 601 -0.98 8.76 41.58
CA PRO A 601 -0.31 7.99 42.60
C PRO A 601 -0.33 8.75 43.93
N PRO A 602 -0.56 8.07 45.07
CA PRO A 602 -0.52 8.70 46.38
C PRO A 602 0.85 9.34 46.57
N SER A 603 0.86 10.65 46.78
CA SER A 603 2.07 11.46 46.78
C SER A 603 3.12 10.87 47.74
N GLN A 604 4.25 10.39 47.22
CA GLN A 604 5.35 9.92 48.08
C GLN A 604 5.98 11.03 48.93
N ARG A 605 5.58 12.31 48.75
CA ARG A 605 5.98 13.42 49.62
C ARG A 605 4.82 14.39 49.81
N LYS A 606 4.47 14.71 51.06
CA LYS A 606 3.48 15.76 51.40
C LYS A 606 3.84 17.17 50.84
N ASN A 607 5.04 17.35 50.27
CA ASN A 607 5.57 18.61 49.73
C ASN A 607 5.99 18.57 48.24
N ALA A 608 5.42 17.68 47.40
CA ALA A 608 5.73 17.69 45.96
C ALA A 608 5.12 18.92 45.25
N SER A 609 5.97 19.71 44.58
CA SER A 609 5.57 20.92 43.85
C SER A 609 4.83 20.63 42.53
N ASN A 610 5.13 19.49 41.89
CA ASN A 610 4.52 19.05 40.64
C ASN A 610 3.56 17.87 40.89
N LEU A 611 2.41 17.87 40.22
CA LEU A 611 1.46 16.76 40.24
C LEU A 611 1.93 15.67 39.26
N CYS A 612 1.95 14.41 39.69
CA CYS A 612 2.25 13.28 38.82
C CYS A 612 0.94 12.61 38.38
N LEU A 613 0.81 12.36 37.09
CA LEU A 613 -0.30 11.65 36.47
C LEU A 613 0.19 10.27 36.01
N GLU A 614 -0.53 9.22 36.40
CA GLU A 614 -0.23 7.86 35.96
C GLU A 614 -1.30 7.39 34.99
N ILE A 615 -0.94 7.22 33.72
CA ILE A 615 -1.83 6.71 32.68
C ILE A 615 -1.64 5.19 32.62
N VAL A 616 -2.68 4.45 32.98
CA VAL A 616 -2.65 2.98 33.08
C VAL A 616 -3.36 2.28 31.93
N GLU A 617 -4.16 3.01 31.15
CA GLU A 617 -4.86 2.47 29.98
C GLU A 617 -5.06 3.57 28.93
N LEU A 618 -4.79 3.25 27.66
CA LEU A 618 -5.03 4.13 26.52
C LEU A 618 -6.37 3.79 25.85
N PRO A 619 -7.00 4.73 25.13
CA PRO A 619 -8.15 4.41 24.28
C PRO A 619 -7.83 3.30 23.27
N VAL A 620 -8.82 2.46 22.98
CA VAL A 620 -8.69 1.38 21.99
C VAL A 620 -8.27 1.96 20.63
N GLY A 621 -7.26 1.34 20.00
CA GLY A 621 -6.69 1.77 18.72
C GLY A 621 -5.46 2.69 18.83
N GLU A 622 -5.12 3.17 20.03
CA GLU A 622 -3.90 3.96 20.26
C GLU A 622 -2.74 3.08 20.76
N TRP A 623 -1.59 3.21 20.09
CA TRP A 623 -0.36 2.47 20.41
C TRP A 623 0.59 3.31 21.27
N THR A 624 1.32 2.70 22.20
CA THR A 624 2.23 3.39 23.13
C THR A 624 3.22 4.32 22.43
N ASN A 625 3.91 3.83 21.38
CA ASN A 625 4.86 4.64 20.60
C ASN A 625 4.19 5.79 19.85
N ARG A 626 3.02 5.53 19.25
CA ARG A 626 2.25 6.55 18.52
C ARG A 626 1.76 7.64 19.49
N TYR A 627 1.26 7.23 20.65
CA TYR A 627 0.81 8.12 21.72
C TYR A 627 1.96 8.98 22.25
N LYS A 628 3.14 8.38 22.48
CA LYS A 628 4.35 9.10 22.86
C LYS A 628 4.74 10.18 21.85
N GLN A 629 4.81 9.82 20.56
CA GLN A 629 5.24 10.74 19.49
C GLN A 629 4.22 11.85 19.22
N ASN A 630 2.93 11.51 19.16
CA ASN A 630 1.89 12.45 18.70
C ASN A 630 1.25 13.26 19.83
N ILE A 631 1.34 12.77 21.08
CA ILE A 631 0.69 13.40 22.24
C ILE A 631 1.73 13.87 23.25
N LEU A 632 2.53 12.97 23.82
CA LEU A 632 3.41 13.33 24.95
C LEU A 632 4.54 14.29 24.55
N HIS A 633 5.27 14.01 23.46
CA HIS A 633 6.34 14.91 23.00
C HIS A 633 5.83 16.32 22.65
N PRO A 634 4.74 16.49 21.88
CA PRO A 634 4.15 17.81 21.65
C PRO A 634 3.69 18.52 22.93
N LEU A 635 3.16 17.80 23.92
CA LEU A 635 2.80 18.38 25.22
C LEU A 635 4.04 18.85 26.00
N GLN A 636 5.17 18.17 25.85
CA GLN A 636 6.45 18.56 26.44
C GLN A 636 7.00 19.82 25.77
N THR A 637 6.99 19.88 24.43
CA THR A 637 7.41 21.07 23.67
C THR A 637 6.54 22.29 24.00
N LYS A 638 5.25 22.09 24.29
CA LYS A 638 4.32 23.14 24.73
C LYS A 638 4.48 23.55 26.21
N GLY A 639 5.37 22.92 26.97
CA GLY A 639 5.61 23.23 28.39
C GLY A 639 4.50 22.79 29.36
N LEU A 640 3.55 21.95 28.92
CA LEU A 640 2.46 21.45 29.76
C LEU A 640 2.92 20.30 30.69
N ILE A 641 3.94 19.54 30.27
CA ILE A 641 4.56 18.48 31.05
C ILE A 641 6.05 18.76 31.19
N SER A 642 6.63 18.47 32.36
CA SER A 642 8.09 18.59 32.58
C SER A 642 8.84 17.39 32.00
N GLY A 643 8.21 16.21 32.03
CA GLY A 643 8.76 14.97 31.50
C GLY A 643 7.82 13.81 31.74
N PHE A 644 8.18 12.63 31.22
CA PHE A 644 7.43 11.41 31.45
C PHE A 644 8.38 10.20 31.51
N LYS A 645 7.95 9.15 32.20
CA LYS A 645 8.64 7.86 32.33
C LYS A 645 7.71 6.75 31.86
N GLU A 646 8.30 5.71 31.29
CA GLU A 646 7.59 4.57 30.70
C GLU A 646 7.92 3.31 31.49
N TYR A 647 6.88 2.61 31.96
CA TYR A 647 6.99 1.36 32.69
C TYR A 647 6.04 0.31 32.09
N HIS A 648 6.01 0.25 30.76
CA HIS A 648 5.14 -0.65 30.01
C HIS A 648 5.55 -2.10 30.21
N THR A 649 4.58 -3.01 30.14
CA THR A 649 4.81 -4.45 30.03
C THR A 649 4.24 -4.96 28.71
N GLU A 650 4.39 -6.26 28.45
CA GLU A 650 3.76 -6.94 27.33
C GLU A 650 2.21 -6.98 27.40
N ARG A 651 1.57 -6.48 28.45
CA ARG A 651 0.08 -6.49 28.51
C ARG A 651 -0.51 -5.22 29.07
N GLN A 652 0.31 -4.36 29.68
CA GLN A 652 -0.18 -3.20 30.40
C GLN A 652 0.59 -1.95 30.00
N VAL A 653 -0.16 -0.88 29.76
CA VAL A 653 0.40 0.44 29.52
C VAL A 653 0.59 1.15 30.85
N ARG A 654 1.72 1.84 30.99
CA ARG A 654 2.00 2.65 32.19
C ARG A 654 2.91 3.82 31.84
N PHE A 655 2.33 5.01 31.75
CA PHE A 655 3.08 6.27 31.65
C PHE A 655 2.98 7.01 32.97
N VAL A 656 4.12 7.43 33.51
CA VAL A 656 4.18 8.33 34.66
C VAL A 656 4.60 9.70 34.14
N VAL A 657 3.63 10.61 34.05
CA VAL A 657 3.79 11.95 33.48
C VAL A 657 3.90 12.97 34.62
N GLU A 658 4.98 13.74 34.61
CA GLU A 658 5.18 14.84 35.54
C GLU A 658 4.64 16.13 34.91
N LEU A 659 3.63 16.73 35.55
CA LEU A 659 3.01 17.96 35.06
C LEU A 659 3.86 19.18 35.43
N SER A 660 3.85 20.23 34.60
CA SER A 660 4.50 21.49 34.95
C SER A 660 3.82 22.16 36.14
N LYS A 661 4.52 23.07 36.84
CA LYS A 661 4.00 23.75 38.04
C LYS A 661 2.69 24.50 37.78
N GLU A 662 2.65 25.27 36.69
CA GLU A 662 1.48 26.05 36.28
C GLU A 662 0.29 25.15 35.96
N PHE A 663 0.54 24.07 35.20
CA PHE A 663 -0.49 23.13 34.83
C PHE A 663 -0.98 22.28 36.01
N SER A 664 -0.09 21.96 36.96
CA SER A 664 -0.42 21.28 38.21
C SER A 664 -1.40 22.10 39.07
N ILE A 665 -1.21 23.42 39.16
CA ILE A 665 -2.12 24.31 39.90
C ILE A 665 -3.50 24.33 39.25
N ARG A 666 -3.56 24.40 37.92
CA ARG A 666 -4.83 24.34 37.16
C ARG A 666 -5.57 23.03 37.41
N CYS A 667 -4.86 21.90 37.44
CA CYS A 667 -5.44 20.57 37.64
C CYS A 667 -5.85 20.29 39.10
N ARG A 668 -5.40 21.08 40.09
CA ARG A 668 -5.80 20.92 41.50
C ARG A 668 -7.21 21.45 41.80
N ARG A 669 -7.85 22.21 40.91
CA ARG A 669 -9.24 22.67 41.13
C ARG A 669 -10.24 21.52 40.94
N PRO A 670 -11.27 21.36 41.81
CA PRO A 670 -12.20 20.23 41.76
C PRO A 670 -13.19 20.30 40.57
N ALA A 671 -13.59 21.50 40.15
CA ALA A 671 -14.44 21.67 38.97
C ALA A 671 -13.63 21.44 37.68
N GLY A 672 -13.93 20.34 36.95
CA GLY A 672 -13.34 20.07 35.63
C GLY A 672 -12.06 19.22 35.58
N ARG A 673 -11.50 18.82 36.73
CA ARG A 673 -10.21 18.08 36.82
C ARG A 673 -10.14 16.88 35.87
N TYR A 674 -11.16 16.02 35.89
CA TYR A 674 -11.13 14.77 35.14
C TYR A 674 -11.37 14.98 33.64
N GLY A 675 -12.34 15.81 33.27
CA GLY A 675 -12.69 16.08 31.88
C GLY A 675 -11.61 16.83 31.10
N ASP A 676 -10.96 17.81 31.72
CA ASP A 676 -9.87 18.56 31.08
C ASP A 676 -8.65 17.69 30.83
N LEU A 677 -8.30 16.81 31.79
CA LEU A 677 -7.19 15.86 31.62
C LEU A 677 -7.48 14.82 30.54
N MET A 678 -8.70 14.27 30.50
CA MET A 678 -9.13 13.37 29.43
C MET A 678 -8.98 13.99 28.04
N LYS A 679 -9.32 15.28 27.89
CA LYS A 679 -9.21 16.00 26.63
C LYS A 679 -7.76 16.35 26.27
N ILE A 680 -6.99 16.87 27.22
CA ILE A 680 -5.61 17.32 26.98
C ILE A 680 -4.69 16.15 26.64
N PHE A 681 -4.81 15.04 27.37
CA PHE A 681 -4.08 13.81 27.11
C PHE A 681 -4.73 12.95 26.03
N LYS A 682 -5.87 13.38 25.45
CA LYS A 682 -6.62 12.61 24.45
C LYS A 682 -6.87 11.15 24.87
N LEU A 683 -7.23 10.95 26.14
CA LEU A 683 -7.58 9.66 26.74
C LEU A 683 -9.06 9.31 26.56
N SER A 684 -9.78 10.05 25.71
CA SER A 684 -11.15 9.75 25.29
C SER A 684 -11.21 9.74 23.77
N SER A 685 -11.85 8.73 23.22
CA SER A 685 -12.13 8.60 21.80
C SER A 685 -13.62 8.36 21.59
N VAL A 686 -14.20 9.00 20.59
CA VAL A 686 -15.62 8.83 20.24
C VAL A 686 -15.68 8.03 18.95
N VAL A 687 -16.42 6.92 18.99
CA VAL A 687 -16.56 6.01 17.86
C VAL A 687 -18.04 5.83 17.52
N SER A 688 -18.39 5.97 16.25
CA SER A 688 -19.73 5.69 15.74
C SER A 688 -19.79 4.38 14.97
N THR A 689 -20.94 3.71 15.04
CA THR A 689 -21.27 2.44 14.39
C THR A 689 -22.41 2.58 13.38
N ASN A 690 -22.65 3.79 12.87
CA ASN A 690 -23.74 4.07 11.93
C ASN A 690 -23.60 3.35 10.58
N SER A 691 -22.41 2.84 10.27
CA SER A 691 -22.11 2.11 9.04
C SER A 691 -21.77 0.66 9.36
N MET A 692 -22.78 -0.16 9.64
CA MET A 692 -22.65 -1.62 9.71
C MET A 692 -23.16 -2.19 8.39
N VAL A 693 -22.26 -2.28 7.41
CA VAL A 693 -22.57 -2.88 6.10
C VAL A 693 -21.86 -4.22 6.02
N LEU A 694 -22.58 -5.29 5.76
CA LEU A 694 -22.04 -6.65 5.66
C LEU A 694 -22.65 -7.36 4.45
N PHE A 695 -21.98 -8.40 3.96
CA PHE A 695 -22.58 -9.31 3.00
C PHE A 695 -23.52 -10.28 3.72
N ASP A 696 -24.74 -10.44 3.19
CA ASP A 696 -25.68 -11.48 3.64
C ASP A 696 -25.24 -12.88 3.19
N SER A 697 -26.02 -13.91 3.51
CA SER A 697 -25.73 -15.30 3.12
C SER A 697 -25.81 -15.56 1.61
N LEU A 698 -26.42 -14.65 0.83
CA LEU A 698 -26.55 -14.72 -0.63
C LEU A 698 -25.49 -13.88 -1.36
N GLY A 699 -24.64 -13.15 -0.61
CA GLY A 699 -23.60 -12.29 -1.16
C GLY A 699 -24.08 -10.88 -1.56
N HIS A 700 -25.24 -10.44 -1.10
CA HIS A 700 -25.70 -9.06 -1.27
C HIS A 700 -25.25 -8.16 -0.13
N LEU A 701 -24.95 -6.90 -0.43
CA LEU A 701 -24.62 -5.90 0.58
C LEU A 701 -25.88 -5.41 1.29
N LYS A 702 -25.89 -5.53 2.62
CA LYS A 702 -26.99 -5.08 3.47
C LYS A 702 -26.47 -4.14 4.56
N HIS A 703 -27.24 -3.07 4.81
CA HIS A 703 -27.00 -2.16 5.92
C HIS A 703 -27.83 -2.61 7.14
N TYR A 704 -27.16 -2.72 8.28
CA TYR A 704 -27.76 -3.08 9.56
C TYR A 704 -27.80 -1.84 10.45
N THR A 705 -28.96 -1.55 11.02
CA THR A 705 -29.12 -0.39 11.91
C THR A 705 -28.76 -0.73 13.34
N THR A 706 -28.97 -1.98 13.76
CA THR A 706 -28.68 -2.46 15.12
C THR A 706 -27.91 -3.78 15.14
N VAL A 707 -27.21 -4.02 16.25
CA VAL A 707 -26.55 -5.31 16.54
C VAL A 707 -27.56 -6.46 16.63
N SER A 708 -28.80 -6.18 17.01
CA SER A 708 -29.88 -7.17 17.07
C SER A 708 -30.20 -7.73 15.68
N ASP A 709 -30.14 -6.90 14.64
CA ASP A 709 -30.45 -7.33 13.28
C ASP A 709 -29.37 -8.27 12.73
N ILE A 710 -28.11 -7.97 13.00
CA ILE A 710 -26.96 -8.84 12.69
C ILE A 710 -27.13 -10.20 13.39
N MET A 711 -27.46 -10.18 14.69
CA MET A 711 -27.66 -11.38 15.51
C MET A 711 -28.80 -12.25 14.97
N LYS A 712 -29.95 -11.65 14.63
CA LYS A 712 -31.13 -12.37 14.11
C LYS A 712 -30.85 -13.01 12.76
N GLU A 713 -30.15 -12.32 11.87
CA GLU A 713 -29.83 -12.85 10.55
C GLU A 713 -28.86 -14.04 10.65
N HIS A 714 -27.79 -13.90 11.42
CA HIS A 714 -26.89 -15.01 11.71
C HIS A 714 -27.63 -16.20 12.34
N PHE A 715 -28.51 -15.95 13.31
CA PHE A 715 -29.30 -16.99 13.97
C PHE A 715 -30.20 -17.75 12.98
N GLN A 716 -30.86 -17.05 12.05
CA GLN A 716 -31.69 -17.68 11.02
C GLN A 716 -30.89 -18.58 10.09
N VAL A 717 -29.75 -18.09 9.60
CA VAL A 717 -28.83 -18.88 8.75
C VAL A 717 -28.31 -20.10 9.50
N ARG A 718 -27.93 -19.92 10.78
CA ARG A 718 -27.42 -21.02 11.61
C ARG A 718 -28.49 -22.08 11.89
N ARG A 719 -29.73 -21.67 12.13
CA ARG A 719 -30.87 -22.60 12.31
C ARG A 719 -31.11 -23.43 11.06
N GLN A 720 -31.11 -22.81 9.89
CA GLN A 720 -31.24 -23.53 8.62
C GLN A 720 -30.09 -24.54 8.44
N LYS A 721 -28.86 -24.15 8.75
CA LYS A 721 -27.71 -25.07 8.65
C LYS A 721 -27.82 -26.26 9.61
N TYR A 722 -28.42 -26.09 10.79
CA TYR A 722 -28.74 -27.22 11.68
C TYR A 722 -29.78 -28.17 11.09
N GLU A 723 -30.79 -27.65 10.39
CA GLU A 723 -31.80 -28.48 9.69
C GLU A 723 -31.15 -29.28 8.56
N GLU A 724 -30.33 -28.64 7.74
CA GLU A 724 -29.54 -29.28 6.67
C GLU A 724 -28.60 -30.36 7.23
N ARG A 725 -27.92 -30.07 8.34
CA ARG A 725 -27.05 -31.04 9.02
C ARG A 725 -27.83 -32.26 9.50
N LYS A 726 -28.97 -32.05 10.15
CA LYS A 726 -29.82 -33.13 10.63
C LYS A 726 -30.26 -34.02 9.47
N GLU A 727 -30.66 -33.43 8.34
CA GLU A 727 -31.05 -34.18 7.15
C GLU A 727 -29.87 -34.99 6.57
N TYR A 728 -28.69 -34.38 6.48
CA TYR A 728 -27.47 -35.03 5.98
C TYR A 728 -27.04 -36.20 6.87
N GLU A 729 -26.97 -36.01 8.19
CA GLU A 729 -26.61 -37.05 9.15
C GLU A 729 -27.62 -38.20 9.13
N THR A 730 -28.92 -37.90 8.99
CA THR A 730 -29.97 -38.92 8.86
C THR A 730 -29.75 -39.76 7.60
N LYS A 731 -29.48 -39.12 6.44
CA LYS A 731 -29.17 -39.81 5.18
C LYS A 731 -27.90 -40.67 5.29
N MET A 732 -26.87 -40.17 5.97
CA MET A 732 -25.63 -40.94 6.19
C MET A 732 -25.86 -42.18 7.05
N LEU A 733 -26.62 -42.03 8.16
CA LEU A 733 -26.96 -43.15 9.03
C LEU A 733 -27.83 -44.19 8.31
N ASP A 734 -28.80 -43.75 7.50
CA ASP A 734 -29.61 -44.63 6.66
C ASP A 734 -28.76 -45.41 5.64
N ALA A 735 -27.78 -44.74 5.02
CA ALA A 735 -26.84 -45.40 4.10
C ALA A 735 -25.95 -46.43 4.82
N GLN A 736 -25.48 -46.11 6.03
CA GLN A 736 -24.72 -47.05 6.87
C GLN A 736 -25.55 -48.24 7.32
N LEU A 737 -26.82 -48.02 7.65
CA LEU A 737 -27.78 -49.08 7.99
C LEU A 737 -27.96 -50.03 6.80
N ARG A 738 -28.28 -49.50 5.61
CA ARG A 738 -28.41 -50.30 4.38
C ARG A 738 -27.15 -51.09 4.04
N ARG A 739 -25.97 -50.47 4.21
CA ARG A 739 -24.68 -51.15 4.02
C ARG A 739 -24.52 -52.32 4.99
N SER A 740 -24.87 -52.11 6.26
CA SER A 740 -24.76 -53.14 7.30
C SER A 740 -25.76 -54.28 7.05
N GLU A 741 -26.99 -53.97 6.66
CA GLU A 741 -28.01 -54.95 6.27
C GLU A 741 -27.54 -55.81 5.09
N ASN A 742 -26.99 -55.18 4.04
CA ASN A 742 -26.42 -55.90 2.89
C ASN A 742 -25.25 -56.81 3.28
N GLN A 743 -24.39 -56.38 4.21
CA GLN A 743 -23.30 -57.22 4.72
C GLN A 743 -23.80 -58.42 5.52
N VAL A 744 -24.86 -58.25 6.32
CA VAL A 744 -25.49 -59.35 7.06
C VAL A 744 -26.13 -60.35 6.10
N ILE A 745 -26.84 -59.88 5.07
CA ILE A 745 -27.43 -60.73 4.03
C ILE A 745 -26.33 -61.49 3.29
N SER A 746 -25.27 -60.81 2.85
CA SER A 746 -24.14 -61.42 2.14
C SER A 746 -23.35 -62.45 2.97
N LYS A 747 -23.39 -62.38 4.31
CA LYS A 747 -22.77 -63.39 5.19
C LYS A 747 -23.69 -64.59 5.48
N ARG A 748 -25.00 -64.44 5.23
CA ARG A 748 -25.99 -65.51 5.40
C ARG A 748 -26.11 -66.38 4.15
N PHE A 749 -25.85 -65.81 2.97
CA PHE A 749 -25.50 -66.53 1.75
C PHE A 749 -24.06 -67.03 1.83
#